data_AF-A0A173RPU3-F1
#
_entry.id   AF-A0A173RPU3-F1
#
_cell.length_a   1.000
_cell.length_b   1.000
_cell.length_c   1.000
_cell.angle_alpha   90.00
_cell.angle_beta   90.00
_cell.angle_gamma   90.00
#
_symmetry.space_group_name_H-M   'P 1'
#
loop_
_entity.id
_entity.type
_entity.pdbx_description
1 polymer ?
#
loop_
_entity_poly.entity_id
_entity_poly.type
_entity_poly.pdbx_seq_one_letter_code
_entity_poly.pdbx_strand_id
1 'polypeptide(L)'
;MKGNRFKQDNRGASLLAVLVLMVVVSLIAVVITKITIVNIEMKEVERGTKKNFYSADELMDNLRAGARELAEQSLEKAYADVLENYLTYSASGGDVQKVFATRYMDGLQKQFAENHTDPAVGASDTMDASGNVAYRVSGYDTDTVKSCIKEAADQGCYIPATDPKYEVDYGAGTFTLKGVQIRYKDAQDYETTIKTDLVFSTPKMNFSGRGQVQEFMRYALIADRQINIGAQNVTVDGSVYAGADGIYASTGGNGTIKGKTVLTRGDIVTESGSDLTVGDGGSSIWAENIRTSSAGTNGASSIHMNGNMYVADDLELAGRGSSVTLQGNYYGYNFQKNYGAQDPDSAKKAEFSSAMMVNGKSSHLDIKGLNYLLLAGRTFISRKLDASNEDILMGESISARTNQLAYYVPLEYVSGDGKSLDQKKYAAYTGISESTLKGYLNSSRQVVPYYFPGGVYYYLNFNSEKSANDFFSEYYVNNQGKTAQYANIYLDEDALIVDSNTIMTFSGDILKRAASADMLEVGTYTIAPDNWKDSSGLYWKYCSKLAVRYKSLELGLTDQGQGVTEDNVRLTSTDASGHEVIDKTVNPLFDYLIDRSAFTTEVEKHKASPTASETVYSPAADVYLIENAGTYALPATVTKGIVIATGDVRVSGQFEGMIISGGVISFDSNASVRGNKLLVSQLFTEDQKRDTPLFSQFFKGCSSLAASNISGNLDLDSYLNYDNWKKNG
;
A
#
# COMPACT_ATOMS: atom_id res chain seq x y z
N MET A 1 -139.38 25.08 29.66
CA MET A 1 -138.48 26.05 28.99
C MET A 1 -137.23 25.31 28.51
N LYS A 2 -136.83 25.55 27.25
CA LYS A 2 -135.56 25.14 26.64
C LYS A 2 -134.37 25.84 27.33
N GLY A 3 -133.17 25.24 27.29
CA GLY A 3 -131.91 25.98 27.51
C GLY A 3 -130.63 25.12 27.57
N ASN A 4 -130.21 24.58 26.42
CA ASN A 4 -128.83 24.29 25.95
C ASN A 4 -127.83 23.41 26.74
N ARG A 5 -127.62 22.17 26.23
CA ARG A 5 -126.38 21.39 26.34
C ARG A 5 -125.45 21.72 25.16
N PHE A 6 -124.29 22.35 25.41
CA PHE A 6 -123.21 22.45 24.42
C PHE A 6 -122.46 21.11 24.33
N LYS A 7 -122.48 20.48 23.15
CA LYS A 7 -121.57 19.39 22.78
C LYS A 7 -120.18 20.01 22.54
N GLN A 8 -119.17 19.55 23.29
CA GLN A 8 -117.76 19.85 22.99
C GLN A 8 -117.33 19.04 21.76
N ASP A 9 -116.97 19.75 20.69
CA ASP A 9 -116.49 19.19 19.43
C ASP A 9 -114.94 19.11 19.48
N ASN A 10 -114.39 17.91 19.67
CA ASN A 10 -112.94 17.69 19.84
C ASN A 10 -112.15 17.60 18.52
N ARG A 11 -112.74 17.97 17.38
CA ARG A 11 -112.07 17.92 16.06
C ARG A 11 -110.85 18.84 15.97
N GLY A 12 -110.83 19.94 16.72
CA GLY A 12 -109.67 20.85 16.80
C GLY A 12 -108.49 20.28 17.59
N ALA A 13 -108.76 19.52 18.66
CA ALA A 13 -107.70 18.93 19.51
C ALA A 13 -106.97 17.77 18.82
N SER A 14 -107.67 16.95 18.02
CA SER A 14 -107.02 15.92 17.19
C SER A 14 -106.17 16.52 16.08
N LEU A 15 -106.61 17.62 15.44
CA LEU A 15 -105.80 18.31 14.43
C LEU A 15 -104.53 18.92 15.06
N LEU A 16 -104.66 19.56 16.23
CA LEU A 16 -103.53 20.14 16.98
C LEU A 16 -102.55 19.04 17.45
N ALA A 17 -103.06 17.91 17.94
CA ALA A 17 -102.23 16.78 18.34
C ALA A 17 -101.44 16.21 17.15
N VAL A 18 -102.07 16.04 15.97
CA VAL A 18 -101.39 15.58 14.75
C VAL A 18 -100.35 16.61 14.28
N LEU A 19 -100.64 17.90 14.37
CA LEU A 19 -99.73 18.97 13.96
C LEU A 19 -98.50 19.05 14.88
N VAL A 20 -98.69 18.90 16.19
CA VAL A 20 -97.59 18.78 17.17
C VAL A 20 -96.77 17.52 16.91
N LEU A 21 -97.42 16.39 16.61
CA LEU A 21 -96.74 15.13 16.28
C LEU A 21 -95.89 15.25 15.01
N MET A 22 -96.40 15.93 13.97
CA MET A 22 -95.63 16.22 12.76
C MET A 22 -94.43 17.12 13.05
N VAL A 23 -94.59 18.18 13.87
CA VAL A 23 -93.48 19.06 14.26
C VAL A 23 -92.41 18.29 15.04
N VAL A 24 -92.80 17.41 15.95
CA VAL A 24 -91.86 16.56 16.70
C VAL A 24 -91.12 15.58 15.78
N VAL A 25 -91.82 14.94 14.84
CA VAL A 25 -91.19 14.03 13.86
C VAL A 25 -90.24 14.79 12.93
N SER A 26 -90.59 16.00 12.48
CA SER A 26 -89.71 16.86 11.68
C SER A 26 -88.48 17.30 12.48
N LEU A 27 -88.63 17.64 13.76
CA LEU A 27 -87.50 17.97 14.65
C LEU A 27 -86.56 16.78 14.82
N ILE A 28 -87.11 15.57 15.04
CA ILE A 28 -86.30 14.34 15.13
C ILE A 28 -85.57 14.07 13.81
N ALA A 29 -86.23 14.24 12.66
CA ALA A 29 -85.61 14.07 11.35
C ALA A 29 -84.43 15.04 11.14
N VAL A 30 -84.59 16.32 11.48
CA VAL A 30 -83.51 17.33 11.39
C VAL A 30 -82.33 16.96 12.31
N VAL A 31 -82.61 16.50 13.54
CA VAL A 31 -81.56 16.08 14.47
C VAL A 31 -80.80 14.85 13.94
N ILE A 32 -81.49 13.84 13.40
CA ILE A 32 -80.87 12.66 12.78
C ILE A 32 -80.03 13.06 11.56
N THR A 33 -80.54 13.93 10.69
CA THR A 33 -79.79 14.42 9.52
C THR A 33 -78.55 15.19 9.95
N LYS A 34 -78.64 16.05 10.99
CA LYS A 34 -77.49 16.79 11.51
C LYS A 34 -76.43 15.86 12.12
N ILE A 35 -76.83 14.87 12.92
CA ILE A 35 -75.92 13.84 13.44
C ILE A 35 -75.26 13.06 12.30
N THR A 36 -76.02 12.77 11.23
CA THR A 36 -75.53 12.05 10.05
C THR A 36 -74.50 12.87 9.28
N ILE A 37 -74.76 14.16 9.02
CA ILE A 37 -73.81 15.08 8.36
C ILE A 37 -72.54 15.22 9.18
N VAL A 38 -72.67 15.47 10.48
CA VAL A 38 -71.54 15.61 11.41
C VAL A 38 -70.72 14.30 11.48
N ASN A 39 -71.35 13.13 11.37
CA ASN A 39 -70.66 11.84 11.31
C ASN A 39 -69.97 11.61 9.95
N ILE A 40 -70.56 12.08 8.84
CA ILE A 40 -69.92 12.04 7.51
C ILE A 40 -68.70 12.96 7.49
N GLU A 41 -68.83 14.21 7.97
CA GLU A 41 -67.72 15.17 8.11
C GLU A 41 -66.63 14.62 9.02
N MET A 42 -66.99 14.03 10.17
CA MET A 42 -66.02 13.37 11.05
C MET A 42 -65.30 12.21 10.37
N LYS A 43 -66.01 11.37 9.59
CA LYS A 43 -65.39 10.27 8.84
C LYS A 43 -64.50 10.76 7.70
N GLU A 44 -64.83 11.89 7.08
CA GLU A 44 -64.03 12.51 6.03
C GLU A 44 -62.75 13.13 6.60
N VAL A 45 -62.85 13.85 7.73
CA VAL A 45 -61.69 14.33 8.51
C VAL A 45 -60.82 13.17 8.97
N GLU A 46 -61.41 12.08 9.46
CA GLU A 46 -60.67 10.88 9.87
C GLU A 46 -59.96 10.22 8.68
N ARG A 47 -60.61 10.18 7.51
CA ARG A 47 -60.02 9.63 6.27
C ARG A 47 -58.89 10.52 5.74
N GLY A 48 -59.05 11.85 5.76
CA GLY A 48 -58.01 12.82 5.40
C GLY A 48 -56.79 12.73 6.33
N THR A 49 -57.04 12.69 7.64
CA THR A 49 -55.98 12.54 8.66
C THR A 49 -55.22 11.21 8.51
N LYS A 50 -55.91 10.12 8.14
CA LYS A 50 -55.24 8.84 7.85
C LYS A 50 -54.41 8.91 6.58
N LYS A 51 -54.93 9.52 5.51
CA LYS A 51 -54.21 9.66 4.24
C LYS A 51 -52.93 10.50 4.39
N ASN A 52 -53.02 11.65 5.07
CA ASN A 52 -51.87 12.52 5.30
C ASN A 52 -50.83 11.91 6.21
N PHE A 53 -51.27 11.07 7.15
CA PHE A 53 -50.36 10.30 7.97
C PHE A 53 -49.52 9.35 7.11
N TYR A 54 -50.12 8.59 6.18
CA TYR A 54 -49.36 7.70 5.31
C TYR A 54 -48.37 8.46 4.41
N SER A 55 -48.74 9.65 3.93
CA SER A 55 -47.82 10.49 3.15
C SER A 55 -46.68 11.07 4.01
N ALA A 56 -46.96 11.50 5.25
CA ALA A 56 -45.91 11.93 6.17
C ALA A 56 -44.99 10.78 6.58
N ASP A 57 -45.52 9.56 6.71
CA ASP A 57 -44.77 8.34 7.02
C ASP A 57 -43.85 7.95 5.86
N GLU A 58 -44.35 8.02 4.61
CA GLU A 58 -43.55 7.82 3.39
C GLU A 58 -42.40 8.82 3.30
N LEU A 59 -42.64 10.09 3.64
CA LEU A 59 -41.58 11.11 3.72
C LEU A 59 -40.57 10.82 4.81
N MET A 60 -41.00 10.27 5.95
CA MET A 60 -40.12 9.86 7.04
C MET A 60 -39.25 8.67 6.64
N ASP A 61 -39.82 7.71 5.91
CA ASP A 61 -39.08 6.57 5.37
C ASP A 61 -38.07 6.99 4.30
N ASN A 62 -38.40 7.97 3.45
CA ASN A 62 -37.45 8.56 2.52
C ASN A 62 -36.29 9.25 3.24
N LEU A 63 -36.58 10.03 4.30
CA LEU A 63 -35.55 10.65 5.13
C LEU A 63 -34.66 9.58 5.79
N ARG A 64 -35.27 8.52 6.34
CA ARG A 64 -34.55 7.38 6.92
C ARG A 64 -33.65 6.70 5.88
N ALA A 65 -34.11 6.54 4.65
CA ALA A 65 -33.33 5.95 3.56
C ALA A 65 -32.12 6.82 3.17
N GLY A 66 -32.28 8.15 3.10
CA GLY A 66 -31.15 9.06 2.85
C GLY A 66 -30.13 9.06 3.99
N ALA A 67 -30.61 9.03 5.25
CA ALA A 67 -29.75 8.94 6.42
C ALA A 67 -29.00 7.58 6.47
N ARG A 68 -29.62 6.51 5.96
CA ARG A 68 -28.99 5.19 5.80
C ARG A 68 -27.81 5.22 4.83
N GLU A 69 -27.94 5.92 3.71
CA GLU A 69 -26.86 6.04 2.72
C GLU A 69 -25.61 6.72 3.30
N LEU A 70 -25.79 7.76 4.13
CA LEU A 70 -24.68 8.41 4.85
C LEU A 70 -24.04 7.48 5.89
N ALA A 71 -24.87 6.66 6.54
CA ALA A 71 -24.39 5.63 7.46
C ALA A 71 -23.61 4.53 6.74
N GLU A 72 -24.06 4.08 5.57
CA GLU A 72 -23.36 3.08 4.73
C GLU A 72 -21.96 3.56 4.33
N GLN A 73 -21.82 4.83 3.89
CA GLN A 73 -20.51 5.40 3.58
C GLN A 73 -19.57 5.44 4.81
N SER A 74 -20.12 5.74 5.98
CA SER A 74 -19.36 5.77 7.23
C SER A 74 -18.96 4.37 7.67
N LEU A 75 -19.85 3.39 7.47
CA LEU A 75 -19.63 1.98 7.73
C LEU A 75 -18.52 1.42 6.85
N GLU A 76 -18.56 1.70 5.54
CA GLU A 76 -17.56 1.27 4.56
C GLU A 76 -16.16 1.79 4.94
N LYS A 77 -16.05 3.09 5.25
CA LYS A 77 -14.79 3.71 5.68
C LYS A 77 -14.26 3.09 6.99
N ALA A 78 -15.12 2.89 7.98
CA ALA A 78 -14.74 2.29 9.26
C ALA A 78 -14.31 0.83 9.11
N TYR A 79 -15.01 0.07 8.27
CA TYR A 79 -14.67 -1.32 7.98
C TYR A 79 -13.34 -1.42 7.21
N ALA A 80 -13.11 -0.55 6.22
CA ALA A 80 -11.86 -0.47 5.48
C ALA A 80 -10.66 -0.16 6.38
N ASP A 81 -10.77 0.83 7.29
CA ASP A 81 -9.71 1.16 8.26
C ASP A 81 -9.37 -0.01 9.17
N VAL A 82 -10.40 -0.68 9.71
CA VAL A 82 -10.22 -1.83 10.61
C VAL A 82 -9.59 -3.01 9.89
N LEU A 83 -9.92 -3.26 8.62
CA LEU A 83 -9.27 -4.30 7.82
C LEU A 83 -7.85 -3.94 7.38
N GLU A 84 -7.57 -2.67 7.12
CA GLU A 84 -6.22 -2.21 6.78
C GLU A 84 -5.27 -2.36 7.96
N ASN A 85 -5.73 -1.97 9.15
CA ASN A 85 -4.94 -1.92 10.38
C ASN A 85 -5.24 -3.07 11.35
N TYR A 86 -5.88 -4.14 10.89
CA TYR A 86 -6.36 -5.27 11.71
C TYR A 86 -5.26 -5.87 12.60
N LEU A 87 -4.08 -6.12 12.04
CA LEU A 87 -2.94 -6.69 12.78
C LEU A 87 -2.46 -5.75 13.88
N THR A 88 -2.46 -4.44 13.61
CA THR A 88 -2.10 -3.40 14.60
C THR A 88 -3.11 -3.34 15.74
N TYR A 89 -4.41 -3.35 15.39
CA TYR A 89 -5.49 -3.25 16.38
C TYR A 89 -5.64 -4.53 17.21
N SER A 90 -5.29 -5.70 16.65
CA SER A 90 -5.34 -6.99 17.34
C SER A 90 -4.08 -7.31 18.18
N ALA A 91 -2.92 -6.74 17.84
CA ALA A 91 -1.64 -6.99 18.53
C ALA A 91 -1.62 -6.55 20.01
N SER A 92 -2.49 -5.61 20.39
CA SER A 92 -2.58 -5.07 21.76
C SER A 92 -3.58 -5.81 22.66
N GLY A 93 -4.21 -6.89 22.17
CA GLY A 93 -5.30 -7.57 22.89
C GLY A 93 -6.60 -6.76 22.93
N GLY A 94 -6.69 -5.68 22.14
CA GLY A 94 -7.88 -4.84 22.01
C GLY A 94 -9.04 -5.56 21.33
N ASP A 95 -10.25 -5.21 21.75
CA ASP A 95 -11.48 -5.68 21.12
C ASP A 95 -11.69 -4.92 19.80
N VAL A 96 -11.37 -5.58 18.67
CA VAL A 96 -11.47 -5.00 17.31
C VAL A 96 -12.90 -4.52 17.01
N GLN A 97 -13.92 -5.16 17.60
CA GLN A 97 -15.30 -4.70 17.46
C GLN A 97 -15.51 -3.33 18.13
N LYS A 98 -14.83 -3.04 19.25
CA LYS A 98 -14.90 -1.71 19.88
C LYS A 98 -14.17 -0.65 19.05
N VAL A 99 -13.05 -1.00 18.44
CA VAL A 99 -12.33 -0.09 17.53
C VAL A 99 -13.21 0.25 16.33
N PHE A 100 -13.84 -0.77 15.72
CA PHE A 100 -14.81 -0.57 14.66
C PHE A 100 -15.99 0.30 15.07
N ALA A 101 -16.60 0.02 16.23
CA ALA A 101 -17.70 0.81 16.76
C ALA A 101 -17.31 2.29 16.89
N THR A 102 -16.13 2.55 17.45
CA THR A 102 -15.60 3.91 17.62
C THR A 102 -15.44 4.61 16.26
N ARG A 103 -14.79 3.95 15.30
CA ARG A 103 -14.56 4.52 13.95
C ARG A 103 -15.85 4.78 13.18
N TYR A 104 -16.81 3.87 13.28
CA TYR A 104 -18.12 4.04 12.66
C TYR A 104 -18.86 5.26 13.25
N MET A 105 -18.84 5.41 14.58
CA MET A 105 -19.46 6.56 15.26
C MET A 105 -18.74 7.88 14.97
N ASP A 106 -17.42 7.88 14.84
CA ASP A 106 -16.66 9.05 14.40
C ASP A 106 -16.98 9.43 12.95
N GLY A 107 -17.24 8.44 12.09
CA GLY A 107 -17.72 8.62 10.73
C GLY A 107 -19.10 9.29 10.67
N LEU A 108 -20.06 8.79 11.45
CA LEU A 108 -21.40 9.37 11.56
C LEU A 108 -21.36 10.80 12.09
N GLN A 109 -20.54 11.07 13.11
CA GLN A 109 -20.31 12.43 13.60
C GLN A 109 -19.84 13.38 12.50
N LYS A 110 -18.87 12.95 11.67
CA LYS A 110 -18.36 13.78 10.57
C LYS A 110 -19.42 14.05 9.49
N GLN A 111 -20.33 13.12 9.24
CA GLN A 111 -21.40 13.31 8.27
C GLN A 111 -22.45 14.29 8.77
N PHE A 112 -22.81 14.24 10.06
CA PHE A 112 -23.92 15.01 10.61
C PHE A 112 -23.51 16.27 11.41
N ALA A 113 -22.23 16.50 11.69
CA ALA A 113 -21.77 17.65 12.47
C ALA A 113 -22.07 19.01 11.81
N GLU A 114 -22.39 20.00 12.64
CA GLU A 114 -22.63 21.38 12.21
C GLU A 114 -21.46 21.96 11.40
N ASN A 115 -21.78 22.57 10.24
CA ASN A 115 -20.85 23.27 9.37
C ASN A 115 -19.67 22.42 8.85
N HIS A 116 -19.75 21.09 8.92
CA HIS A 116 -18.64 20.19 8.56
C HIS A 116 -17.32 20.51 9.31
N THR A 117 -17.44 21.14 10.49
CA THR A 117 -16.31 21.48 11.34
C THR A 117 -15.87 20.28 12.19
N ASP A 118 -14.73 20.39 12.87
CA ASP A 118 -14.26 19.31 13.74
C ASP A 118 -15.34 18.97 14.80
N PRO A 119 -15.83 17.71 14.85
CA PRO A 119 -16.93 17.31 15.75
C PRO A 119 -16.62 17.49 17.25
N ALA A 120 -15.36 17.77 17.62
CA ALA A 120 -14.97 18.10 18.99
C ALA A 120 -15.29 19.55 19.41
N VAL A 121 -15.50 20.48 18.47
CA VAL A 121 -15.71 21.90 18.76
C VAL A 121 -17.16 22.13 19.21
N GLY A 122 -17.36 22.52 20.47
CA GLY A 122 -18.70 22.76 21.05
C GLY A 122 -19.39 21.52 21.63
N ALA A 123 -18.73 20.36 21.60
CA ALA A 123 -19.22 19.12 22.18
C ALA A 123 -19.20 19.14 23.72
N SER A 124 -20.19 18.51 24.34
CA SER A 124 -20.22 18.21 25.77
C SER A 124 -19.87 16.74 25.99
N ASP A 125 -18.66 16.49 26.49
CA ASP A 125 -18.10 15.14 26.67
C ASP A 125 -18.20 14.68 28.13
N THR A 126 -18.61 13.43 28.31
CA THR A 126 -18.49 12.71 29.57
C THR A 126 -17.37 11.69 29.45
N MET A 127 -16.39 11.75 30.36
CA MET A 127 -15.23 10.86 30.35
C MET A 127 -15.50 9.58 31.14
N ASP A 128 -14.93 8.46 30.72
CA ASP A 128 -14.84 7.24 31.52
C ASP A 128 -13.75 7.35 32.59
N ALA A 129 -13.65 6.33 33.45
CA ALA A 129 -12.65 6.24 34.52
C ALA A 129 -11.19 6.18 34.01
N SER A 130 -10.98 5.94 32.71
CA SER A 130 -9.67 5.88 32.06
C SER A 130 -9.30 7.19 31.35
N GLY A 131 -10.19 8.19 31.37
CA GLY A 131 -9.99 9.49 30.72
C GLY A 131 -10.38 9.53 29.23
N ASN A 132 -11.08 8.51 28.71
CA ASN A 132 -11.60 8.51 27.33
C ASN A 132 -13.03 9.04 27.28
N VAL A 133 -13.47 9.59 26.15
CA VAL A 133 -14.85 10.03 25.95
C VAL A 133 -15.78 8.82 25.91
N ALA A 134 -16.65 8.69 26.90
CA ALA A 134 -17.66 7.63 26.99
C ALA A 134 -18.97 8.03 26.29
N TYR A 135 -19.34 9.31 26.43
CA TYR A 135 -20.58 9.85 25.91
C TYR A 135 -20.36 11.28 25.43
N ARG A 136 -20.96 11.64 24.29
CA ARG A 136 -20.82 12.96 23.66
C ARG A 136 -22.18 13.50 23.23
N VAL A 137 -22.39 14.79 23.45
CA VAL A 137 -23.52 15.55 22.90
C VAL A 137 -23.00 16.73 22.11
N SER A 138 -23.45 16.89 20.86
CA SER A 138 -23.11 18.04 20.03
C SER A 138 -24.23 18.39 19.05
N GLY A 139 -24.12 19.53 18.37
CA GLY A 139 -25.09 19.99 17.38
C GLY A 139 -24.97 19.25 16.05
N TYR A 140 -26.09 19.05 15.33
CA TYR A 140 -26.07 18.52 13.96
C TYR A 140 -26.52 19.56 12.93
N ASP A 141 -26.02 19.42 11.70
CA ASP A 141 -26.42 20.22 10.56
C ASP A 141 -27.84 19.84 10.07
N THR A 142 -28.79 20.76 10.25
CA THR A 142 -30.18 20.56 9.83
C THR A 142 -30.34 20.51 8.31
N ASP A 143 -29.44 21.14 7.55
CA ASP A 143 -29.46 21.07 6.08
C ASP A 143 -28.99 19.69 5.59
N THR A 144 -28.03 19.06 6.28
CA THR A 144 -27.66 17.66 6.01
C THR A 144 -28.83 16.73 6.23
N VAL A 145 -29.55 16.83 7.36
CA VAL A 145 -30.72 15.99 7.64
C VAL A 145 -31.85 16.26 6.63
N LYS A 146 -32.05 17.51 6.21
CA LYS A 146 -33.00 17.88 5.16
C LYS A 146 -32.63 17.26 3.80
N SER A 147 -31.34 17.22 3.46
CA SER A 147 -30.84 16.65 2.20
C SER A 147 -31.04 15.14 2.07
N CYS A 148 -31.28 14.44 3.19
CA CYS A 148 -31.66 13.03 3.18
C CYS A 148 -33.00 12.77 2.44
N ILE A 149 -33.87 13.79 2.31
CA ILE A 149 -35.04 13.73 1.44
C ILE A 149 -34.59 14.02 0.00
N LYS A 150 -34.48 12.97 -0.82
CA LYS A 150 -33.93 13.06 -2.19
C LYS A 150 -34.77 13.93 -3.13
N GLU A 151 -36.08 13.92 -2.97
CA GLU A 151 -36.99 14.72 -3.79
C GLU A 151 -36.99 16.18 -3.33
N ALA A 152 -36.45 17.07 -4.16
CA ALA A 152 -36.31 18.50 -3.83
C ALA A 152 -37.65 19.18 -3.52
N ALA A 153 -38.75 18.71 -4.12
CA ALA A 153 -40.10 19.21 -3.87
C ALA A 153 -40.58 18.93 -2.44
N ASP A 154 -40.09 17.85 -1.83
CA ASP A 154 -40.54 17.35 -0.54
C ASP A 154 -39.65 17.80 0.64
N GLN A 155 -38.46 18.32 0.35
CA GLN A 155 -37.54 18.87 1.36
C GLN A 155 -38.15 20.02 2.18
N GLY A 156 -39.16 20.72 1.64
CA GLY A 156 -39.91 21.75 2.37
C GLY A 156 -40.76 21.20 3.52
N CYS A 157 -40.96 19.89 3.60
CA CYS A 157 -41.70 19.21 4.66
C CYS A 157 -40.85 18.97 5.92
N TYR A 158 -39.52 19.08 5.84
CA TYR A 158 -38.63 18.95 6.99
C TYR A 158 -38.70 20.20 7.89
N ILE A 159 -38.79 19.98 9.20
CA ILE A 159 -38.77 21.05 10.20
C ILE A 159 -37.50 20.89 11.06
N PRO A 160 -36.62 21.90 11.09
CA PRO A 160 -35.49 21.93 12.00
C PRO A 160 -35.94 21.80 13.46
N ALA A 161 -35.27 20.97 14.25
CA ALA A 161 -35.52 20.91 15.68
C ALA A 161 -35.20 22.26 16.34
N THR A 162 -35.91 22.61 17.41
CA THR A 162 -35.66 23.85 18.18
C THR A 162 -34.28 23.85 18.85
N ASP A 163 -33.73 22.65 19.10
CA ASP A 163 -32.39 22.42 19.65
C ASP A 163 -31.82 21.15 18.96
N PRO A 164 -31.25 21.27 17.74
CA PRO A 164 -30.80 20.13 16.95
C PRO A 164 -29.51 19.54 17.54
N LYS A 165 -29.63 18.41 18.25
CA LYS A 165 -28.50 17.73 18.89
C LYS A 165 -28.44 16.27 18.53
N TYR A 166 -27.22 15.74 18.48
CA TYR A 166 -26.97 14.32 18.44
C TYR A 166 -26.29 13.85 19.73
N GLU A 167 -26.53 12.59 20.07
CA GLU A 167 -25.96 11.93 21.24
C GLU A 167 -25.19 10.69 20.79
N VAL A 168 -23.95 10.53 21.25
CA VAL A 168 -23.10 9.36 20.97
C VAL A 168 -22.80 8.66 22.28
N ASP A 169 -23.18 7.38 22.36
CA ASP A 169 -22.82 6.49 23.46
C ASP A 169 -21.83 5.45 22.92
N TYR A 170 -20.54 5.62 23.25
CA TYR A 170 -19.48 4.70 22.82
C TYR A 170 -19.52 3.38 23.60
N GLY A 171 -20.16 3.33 24.78
CA GLY A 171 -20.32 2.12 25.57
C GLY A 171 -21.45 1.23 25.05
N ALA A 172 -22.58 1.83 24.67
CA ALA A 172 -23.71 1.14 24.05
C ALA A 172 -23.53 0.94 22.53
N GLY A 173 -22.65 1.71 21.90
CA GLY A 173 -22.41 1.67 20.46
C GLY A 173 -23.57 2.27 19.66
N THR A 174 -24.11 3.40 20.13
CA THR A 174 -25.28 4.05 19.51
C THR A 174 -25.03 5.54 19.23
N PHE A 175 -25.48 6.01 18.07
CA PHE A 175 -25.53 7.43 17.69
C PHE A 175 -26.99 7.82 17.47
N THR A 176 -27.47 8.87 18.12
CA THR A 176 -28.88 9.27 18.08
C THR A 176 -29.03 10.71 17.61
N LEU A 177 -29.73 10.93 16.50
CA LEU A 177 -30.18 12.28 16.09
C LEU A 177 -31.48 12.61 16.82
N LYS A 178 -31.48 13.67 17.65
CA LYS A 178 -32.65 14.06 18.43
C LYS A 178 -33.59 14.97 17.64
N GLY A 179 -34.89 14.70 17.78
CA GLY A 179 -35.96 15.63 17.44
C GLY A 179 -36.20 15.86 15.94
N VAL A 180 -35.90 14.87 15.09
CA VAL A 180 -36.19 14.89 13.65
C VAL A 180 -37.69 15.04 13.43
N GLN A 181 -38.08 16.02 12.62
CA GLN A 181 -39.49 16.40 12.43
C GLN A 181 -39.84 16.58 10.95
N ILE A 182 -40.99 16.01 10.57
CA ILE A 182 -41.61 16.18 9.25
C ILE A 182 -43.03 16.68 9.44
N ARG A 183 -43.40 17.73 8.70
CA ARG A 183 -44.76 18.25 8.59
C ARG A 183 -45.22 18.15 7.15
N TYR A 184 -46.29 17.39 6.95
CA TYR A 184 -46.98 17.28 5.66
C TYR A 184 -48.31 18.01 5.72
N LYS A 185 -48.63 18.75 4.64
CA LYS A 185 -49.88 19.49 4.49
C LYS A 185 -50.50 19.18 3.14
N ASP A 186 -51.75 18.73 3.13
CA ASP A 186 -52.46 18.40 1.89
C ASP A 186 -53.17 19.62 1.25
N ALA A 187 -53.77 19.39 0.08
CA ALA A 187 -54.51 20.41 -0.67
C ALA A 187 -55.83 20.85 0.01
N GLN A 188 -56.26 20.17 1.08
CA GLN A 188 -57.45 20.47 1.88
C GLN A 188 -57.08 21.13 3.23
N ASP A 189 -55.83 21.59 3.38
CA ASP A 189 -55.28 22.29 4.55
C ASP A 189 -55.09 21.41 5.80
N TYR A 190 -55.20 20.08 5.69
CA TYR A 190 -54.95 19.18 6.82
C TYR A 190 -53.46 18.97 7.04
N GLU A 191 -53.00 19.25 8.26
CA GLU A 191 -51.60 19.14 8.67
C GLU A 191 -51.35 17.87 9.52
N THR A 192 -50.25 17.17 9.27
CA THR A 192 -49.76 16.10 10.14
C THR A 192 -48.28 16.31 10.40
N THR A 193 -47.90 16.30 11.68
CA THR A 193 -46.50 16.41 12.10
C THR A 193 -46.06 15.11 12.77
N ILE A 194 -44.98 14.52 12.28
CA ILE A 194 -44.29 13.37 12.87
C ILE A 194 -43.01 13.87 13.51
N LYS A 195 -42.79 13.52 14.78
CA LYS A 195 -41.55 13.79 15.51
C LYS A 195 -40.96 12.47 16.02
N THR A 196 -39.68 12.24 15.75
CA THR A 196 -38.97 11.04 16.20
C THR A 196 -37.47 11.32 16.35
N ASP A 197 -36.79 10.50 17.14
CA ASP A 197 -35.35 10.39 17.15
C ASP A 197 -34.93 9.30 16.15
N LEU A 198 -33.76 9.45 15.50
CA LEU A 198 -33.14 8.41 14.67
C LEU A 198 -31.95 7.81 15.41
N VAL A 199 -32.03 6.52 15.74
CA VAL A 199 -31.00 5.80 16.48
C VAL A 199 -30.25 4.86 15.56
N PHE A 200 -28.98 5.14 15.35
CA PHE A 200 -28.02 4.31 14.61
C PHE A 200 -27.29 3.42 15.61
N SER A 201 -27.45 2.11 15.48
CA SER A 201 -26.75 1.12 16.31
C SER A 201 -25.56 0.55 15.55
N THR A 202 -24.46 0.30 16.25
CA THR A 202 -23.28 -0.32 15.64
C THR A 202 -23.60 -1.77 15.26
N PRO A 203 -23.41 -2.17 13.99
CA PRO A 203 -23.53 -3.57 13.61
C PRO A 203 -22.49 -4.43 14.31
N LYS A 204 -22.89 -5.61 14.78
CA LYS A 204 -21.93 -6.61 15.26
C LYS A 204 -21.20 -7.19 14.05
N MET A 205 -19.97 -6.78 13.86
CA MET A 205 -19.12 -7.33 12.82
C MET A 205 -18.35 -8.51 13.38
N ASN A 206 -18.38 -9.63 12.66
CA ASN A 206 -17.55 -10.75 13.03
C ASN A 206 -16.12 -10.54 12.50
N PHE A 207 -15.27 -9.96 13.32
CA PHE A 207 -13.84 -9.84 13.05
C PHE A 207 -13.06 -11.10 13.45
N SER A 208 -13.72 -12.25 13.65
CA SER A 208 -13.07 -13.55 13.91
C SER A 208 -12.42 -14.12 12.65
N GLY A 209 -11.62 -13.31 11.97
CA GLY A 209 -10.78 -13.66 10.83
C GLY A 209 -9.31 -13.74 11.23
N ARG A 210 -8.98 -14.22 12.44
CA ARG A 210 -7.58 -14.44 12.89
C ARG A 210 -6.75 -15.28 11.89
N GLY A 211 -7.37 -15.91 10.88
CA GLY A 211 -6.71 -16.56 9.75
C GLY A 211 -7.21 -16.21 8.33
N GLN A 212 -8.06 -15.18 8.13
CA GLN A 212 -8.72 -14.95 6.83
C GLN A 212 -8.01 -13.95 5.91
N VAL A 213 -7.37 -12.92 6.43
CA VAL A 213 -6.59 -11.97 5.60
C VAL A 213 -5.12 -12.32 5.71
N GLN A 214 -4.60 -12.98 4.68
CA GLN A 214 -3.18 -13.34 4.58
C GLN A 214 -2.40 -12.18 3.94
N GLU A 215 -1.12 -12.05 4.27
CA GLU A 215 -0.30 -10.91 3.82
C GLU A 215 -0.20 -10.81 2.29
N PHE A 216 -0.15 -11.94 1.59
CA PHE A 216 -0.14 -11.99 0.12
C PHE A 216 -1.37 -11.33 -0.52
N MET A 217 -2.51 -11.26 0.18
CA MET A 217 -3.75 -10.66 -0.35
C MET A 217 -3.66 -9.14 -0.52
N ARG A 218 -2.59 -8.51 -0.04
CA ARG A 218 -2.31 -7.08 -0.20
C ARG A 218 -1.53 -6.77 -1.48
N TYR A 219 -1.03 -7.79 -2.16
CA TYR A 219 -0.22 -7.66 -3.36
C TYR A 219 -1.13 -7.65 -4.59
N ALA A 220 -0.87 -6.72 -5.49
CA ALA A 220 -1.47 -6.71 -6.82
C ALA A 220 -0.78 -7.73 -7.73
N LEU A 221 0.54 -7.86 -7.61
CA LEU A 221 1.36 -8.77 -8.44
C LEU A 221 2.28 -9.59 -7.56
N ILE A 222 2.29 -10.91 -7.81
CA ILE A 222 3.28 -11.84 -7.27
C ILE A 222 3.83 -12.64 -8.45
N ALA A 223 5.04 -12.31 -8.88
CA ALA A 223 5.75 -13.03 -9.93
C ALA A 223 6.91 -13.82 -9.30
N ASP A 224 6.88 -15.13 -9.44
CA ASP A 224 7.88 -16.01 -8.81
C ASP A 224 9.26 -15.93 -9.48
N ARG A 225 9.33 -15.42 -10.72
CA ARG A 225 10.58 -15.10 -11.41
C ARG A 225 10.83 -13.61 -11.57
N GLN A 226 10.02 -12.93 -12.38
CA GLN A 226 10.29 -11.55 -12.83
C GLN A 226 9.02 -10.74 -13.04
N ILE A 227 9.09 -9.44 -12.78
CA ILE A 227 8.14 -8.46 -13.35
C ILE A 227 8.87 -7.74 -14.49
N ASN A 228 8.41 -7.94 -15.72
CA ASN A 228 9.05 -7.41 -16.93
C ASN A 228 8.22 -6.28 -17.57
N ILE A 229 8.75 -5.05 -17.50
CA ILE A 229 8.21 -3.85 -18.14
C ILE A 229 8.91 -3.63 -19.49
N GLY A 230 8.59 -4.49 -20.46
CA GLY A 230 9.08 -4.41 -21.83
C GLY A 230 8.21 -3.57 -22.78
N ALA A 231 7.14 -2.93 -22.26
CA ALA A 231 6.14 -2.20 -23.02
C ALA A 231 5.99 -0.74 -22.55
N GLN A 232 5.28 0.07 -23.33
CA GLN A 232 5.06 1.50 -23.04
C GLN A 232 3.85 1.70 -22.12
N ASN A 233 3.89 2.75 -21.30
CA ASN A 233 2.83 3.27 -20.46
C ASN A 233 2.24 2.24 -19.48
N VAL A 234 3.09 1.39 -18.89
CA VAL A 234 2.65 0.40 -17.92
C VAL A 234 2.44 1.05 -16.56
N THR A 235 1.29 0.83 -15.92
CA THR A 235 1.04 1.33 -14.55
C THR A 235 0.64 0.18 -13.62
N VAL A 236 1.29 0.08 -12.48
CA VAL A 236 0.93 -0.86 -11.41
C VAL A 236 0.67 -0.05 -10.15
N ASP A 237 -0.57 -0.03 -9.67
CA ASP A 237 -0.99 0.60 -8.42
C ASP A 237 -1.34 -0.49 -7.40
N GLY A 238 -0.39 -0.87 -6.57
CA GLY A 238 -0.52 -1.92 -5.55
C GLY A 238 0.82 -2.52 -5.19
N SER A 239 0.88 -3.27 -4.08
CA SER A 239 2.14 -3.91 -3.65
C SER A 239 2.56 -5.00 -4.64
N VAL A 240 3.86 -5.16 -4.86
CA VAL A 240 4.40 -6.14 -5.82
C VAL A 240 5.49 -7.00 -5.22
N TYR A 241 5.55 -8.24 -5.68
CA TYR A 241 6.62 -9.19 -5.42
C TYR A 241 7.20 -9.70 -6.75
N ALA A 242 8.52 -9.66 -6.89
CA ALA A 242 9.24 -10.28 -8.00
C ALA A 242 10.34 -11.22 -7.50
N GLY A 243 10.47 -12.39 -8.09
CA GLY A 243 11.45 -13.40 -7.70
C GLY A 243 12.90 -13.09 -8.10
N ALA A 244 13.65 -14.15 -8.35
CA ALA A 244 15.11 -14.12 -8.52
C ALA A 244 15.59 -13.25 -9.69
N ASP A 245 14.79 -13.10 -10.74
CA ASP A 245 15.15 -12.34 -11.94
C ASP A 245 14.80 -10.85 -11.83
N GLY A 246 14.19 -10.43 -10.71
CA GLY A 246 14.06 -9.02 -10.41
C GLY A 246 12.84 -8.31 -10.99
N ILE A 247 12.90 -6.99 -10.94
CA ILE A 247 12.03 -6.08 -11.71
C ILE A 247 12.88 -5.53 -12.85
N TYR A 248 12.43 -5.75 -14.09
CA TYR A 248 13.23 -5.48 -15.27
C TYR A 248 12.47 -4.64 -16.28
N ALA A 249 13.00 -3.48 -16.66
CA ALA A 249 12.49 -2.71 -17.79
C ALA A 249 13.47 -2.81 -18.98
N SER A 250 12.93 -3.19 -20.13
CA SER A 250 13.74 -3.51 -21.32
C SER A 250 13.11 -3.00 -22.61
N THR A 251 13.88 -3.02 -23.69
CA THR A 251 13.38 -2.72 -25.06
C THR A 251 12.69 -1.36 -25.16
N GLY A 252 13.19 -0.37 -24.43
CA GLY A 252 12.64 0.99 -24.38
C GLY A 252 11.36 1.11 -23.58
N GLY A 253 10.91 0.04 -22.88
CA GLY A 253 9.70 0.03 -22.08
C GLY A 253 9.70 1.13 -21.02
N ASN A 254 8.51 1.63 -20.69
CA ASN A 254 8.36 2.56 -19.59
C ASN A 254 7.18 2.21 -18.69
N GLY A 255 7.35 2.44 -17.40
CA GLY A 255 6.30 2.13 -16.46
C GLY A 255 6.50 2.68 -15.07
N THR A 256 5.41 2.66 -14.31
CA THR A 256 5.36 3.15 -12.94
C THR A 256 4.76 2.08 -12.03
N ILE A 257 5.49 1.71 -10.98
CA ILE A 257 5.03 0.82 -9.92
C ILE A 257 4.81 1.66 -8.66
N LYS A 258 3.55 1.91 -8.30
CA LYS A 258 3.12 2.61 -7.08
C LYS A 258 2.58 1.58 -6.11
N GLY A 259 3.40 1.16 -5.16
CA GLY A 259 3.00 0.18 -4.16
C GLY A 259 3.46 0.59 -2.79
N LYS A 260 2.65 0.29 -1.76
CA LYS A 260 3.09 0.44 -0.36
C LYS A 260 4.31 -0.43 -0.08
N THR A 261 4.34 -1.64 -0.67
CA THR A 261 5.51 -2.52 -0.64
C THR A 261 5.90 -2.93 -2.06
N VAL A 262 7.14 -2.65 -2.45
CA VAL A 262 7.77 -3.18 -3.66
C VAL A 262 8.90 -4.09 -3.21
N LEU A 263 8.75 -5.39 -3.44
CA LEU A 263 9.71 -6.39 -2.97
C LEU A 263 10.22 -7.18 -4.16
N THR A 264 11.53 -7.32 -4.27
CA THR A 264 12.12 -8.29 -5.19
C THR A 264 13.22 -9.08 -4.50
N ARG A 265 13.42 -10.35 -4.89
CA ARG A 265 14.59 -11.16 -4.48
C ARG A 265 15.84 -10.82 -5.29
N GLY A 266 15.63 -10.37 -6.52
CA GLY A 266 16.68 -10.03 -7.47
C GLY A 266 16.86 -8.53 -7.59
N ASP A 267 17.29 -8.11 -8.78
CA ASP A 267 17.69 -6.73 -9.04
C ASP A 267 16.52 -5.89 -9.56
N ILE A 268 16.59 -4.58 -9.36
CA ILE A 268 15.80 -3.62 -10.14
C ILE A 268 16.68 -3.10 -11.27
N VAL A 269 16.34 -3.47 -12.51
CA VAL A 269 17.20 -3.23 -13.68
C VAL A 269 16.46 -2.51 -14.80
N THR A 270 17.11 -1.52 -15.40
CA THR A 270 16.65 -0.89 -16.64
C THR A 270 17.73 -0.93 -17.72
N GLU A 271 17.33 -1.17 -18.96
CA GLU A 271 18.26 -1.21 -20.09
C GLU A 271 17.62 -0.71 -21.40
N SER A 272 18.42 -0.63 -22.47
CA SER A 272 17.92 -0.41 -23.84
C SER A 272 17.00 0.82 -24.00
N GLY A 273 17.28 1.93 -23.33
CA GLY A 273 16.47 3.15 -23.43
C GLY A 273 15.19 3.17 -22.57
N SER A 274 15.04 2.22 -21.64
CA SER A 274 13.86 2.10 -20.78
C SER A 274 13.84 3.12 -19.63
N ASP A 275 12.64 3.44 -19.15
CA ASP A 275 12.38 4.36 -18.03
C ASP A 275 11.48 3.68 -16.98
N LEU A 276 11.96 3.54 -15.76
CA LEU A 276 11.22 2.89 -14.68
C LEU A 276 11.05 3.81 -13.47
N THR A 277 9.80 4.02 -13.07
CA THR A 277 9.48 4.66 -11.79
C THR A 277 9.01 3.63 -10.76
N VAL A 278 9.62 3.65 -9.56
CA VAL A 278 9.30 2.75 -8.45
C VAL A 278 9.02 3.54 -7.17
N GLY A 279 7.80 3.42 -6.68
CA GLY A 279 7.31 4.02 -5.43
C GLY A 279 6.71 5.42 -5.58
N ASP A 280 6.07 5.88 -4.51
CA ASP A 280 5.32 7.15 -4.43
C ASP A 280 5.57 7.93 -3.13
N GLY A 281 6.72 7.70 -2.48
CA GLY A 281 7.14 8.37 -1.24
C GLY A 281 6.63 7.68 0.04
N GLY A 282 5.46 7.03 -0.01
CA GLY A 282 4.97 6.14 1.06
C GLY A 282 5.48 4.70 0.96
N SER A 283 6.21 4.37 -0.11
CA SER A 283 6.64 3.01 -0.43
C SER A 283 7.79 2.49 0.44
N SER A 284 7.76 1.19 0.72
CA SER A 284 8.90 0.40 1.18
C SER A 284 9.41 -0.45 0.02
N ILE A 285 10.63 -0.18 -0.44
CA ILE A 285 11.23 -0.81 -1.62
C ILE A 285 12.40 -1.68 -1.17
N TRP A 286 12.36 -2.97 -1.48
CA TRP A 286 13.39 -3.95 -1.12
C TRP A 286 13.91 -4.62 -2.38
N ALA A 287 15.24 -4.60 -2.56
CA ALA A 287 15.90 -5.20 -3.72
C ALA A 287 17.30 -5.71 -3.38
N GLU A 288 17.82 -6.60 -4.21
CA GLU A 288 19.22 -7.03 -4.13
C GLU A 288 20.11 -5.88 -4.64
N ASN A 289 20.03 -5.58 -5.93
CA ASN A 289 20.74 -4.47 -6.55
C ASN A 289 19.78 -3.48 -7.23
N ILE A 290 20.29 -2.28 -7.52
CA ILE A 290 19.67 -1.34 -8.46
C ILE A 290 20.67 -1.10 -9.60
N ARG A 291 20.26 -1.31 -10.85
CA ARG A 291 21.20 -1.26 -11.98
C ARG A 291 20.62 -0.62 -13.23
N THR A 292 21.39 0.27 -13.84
CA THR A 292 21.20 0.60 -15.27
C THR A 292 22.20 -0.20 -16.09
N SER A 293 21.73 -1.00 -17.04
CA SER A 293 22.60 -1.92 -17.79
C SER A 293 23.13 -1.30 -19.08
N SER A 294 24.32 -1.73 -19.50
CA SER A 294 24.86 -1.46 -20.84
C SER A 294 24.51 -2.54 -21.86
N ALA A 295 23.74 -3.56 -21.47
CA ALA A 295 23.24 -4.59 -22.38
C ALA A 295 22.15 -4.02 -23.30
N GLY A 296 22.24 -4.29 -24.61
CA GLY A 296 21.21 -3.91 -25.59
C GLY A 296 21.59 -2.76 -26.54
N THR A 297 20.59 -2.20 -27.24
CA THR A 297 20.77 -1.09 -28.20
C THR A 297 21.06 0.22 -27.47
N ASN A 298 22.05 0.97 -27.95
CA ASN A 298 22.55 2.23 -27.38
C ASN A 298 21.43 3.25 -27.07
N GLY A 299 20.86 3.20 -25.86
CA GLY A 299 19.88 4.15 -25.35
C GLY A 299 20.11 4.40 -23.86
N ALA A 300 20.04 5.67 -23.47
CA ALA A 300 20.10 6.09 -22.07
C ALA A 300 18.90 5.52 -21.30
N SER A 301 19.14 4.82 -20.19
CA SER A 301 18.07 4.27 -19.34
C SER A 301 17.94 5.03 -18.03
N SER A 302 16.74 5.10 -17.49
CA SER A 302 16.40 5.88 -16.29
C SER A 302 15.69 5.03 -15.24
N ILE A 303 16.08 5.23 -13.97
CA ILE A 303 15.36 4.73 -12.79
C ILE A 303 15.00 5.91 -11.89
N HIS A 304 13.72 6.08 -11.57
CA HIS A 304 13.24 7.00 -10.56
C HIS A 304 12.69 6.22 -9.35
N MET A 305 13.24 6.42 -8.16
CA MET A 305 12.79 5.75 -6.95
C MET A 305 12.35 6.75 -5.90
N ASN A 306 11.18 6.53 -5.29
CA ASN A 306 10.64 7.39 -4.27
C ASN A 306 10.04 6.60 -3.10
N GLY A 307 10.68 6.64 -1.93
CA GLY A 307 10.24 5.96 -0.71
C GLY A 307 11.40 5.57 0.21
N ASN A 308 11.19 4.52 1.00
CA ASN A 308 12.23 3.88 1.80
C ASN A 308 12.86 2.73 1.00
N MET A 309 14.06 2.93 0.49
CA MET A 309 14.80 1.99 -0.35
C MET A 309 15.79 1.20 0.51
N TYR A 310 15.63 -0.11 0.57
CA TYR A 310 16.48 -1.06 1.28
C TYR A 310 17.18 -1.96 0.25
N VAL A 311 18.48 -1.74 0.06
CA VAL A 311 19.26 -2.38 -0.99
C VAL A 311 20.31 -3.28 -0.34
N ALA A 312 20.24 -4.57 -0.65
CA ALA A 312 21.06 -5.60 -0.03
C ALA A 312 22.45 -5.73 -0.64
N ASP A 313 22.68 -5.18 -1.82
CA ASP A 313 23.98 -5.07 -2.46
C ASP A 313 24.04 -3.72 -3.19
N ASP A 314 24.55 -3.64 -4.41
CA ASP A 314 24.99 -2.38 -4.99
C ASP A 314 23.92 -1.61 -5.77
N LEU A 315 24.16 -0.30 -5.91
CA LEU A 315 23.58 0.53 -6.95
C LEU A 315 24.65 0.79 -8.02
N GLU A 316 24.46 0.27 -9.23
CA GLU A 316 25.40 0.42 -10.35
C GLU A 316 24.77 1.12 -11.56
N LEU A 317 25.31 2.28 -11.95
CA LEU A 317 25.01 2.88 -13.24
C LEU A 317 25.99 2.36 -14.28
N ALA A 318 25.70 1.24 -14.95
CA ALA A 318 26.60 0.65 -15.94
C ALA A 318 26.33 1.10 -17.39
N GLY A 319 25.08 1.45 -17.71
CA GLY A 319 24.68 1.90 -19.04
C GLY A 319 25.20 3.31 -19.37
N ARG A 320 25.52 3.57 -20.64
CA ARG A 320 25.94 4.90 -21.12
C ARG A 320 24.75 5.86 -21.14
N GLY A 321 24.93 7.09 -20.65
CA GLY A 321 23.88 8.10 -20.64
C GLY A 321 22.81 7.86 -19.59
N SER A 322 23.00 6.88 -18.70
CA SER A 322 21.93 6.44 -17.81
C SER A 322 21.76 7.39 -16.64
N SER A 323 20.53 7.46 -16.13
CA SER A 323 20.21 8.29 -14.97
C SER A 323 19.52 7.50 -13.87
N VAL A 324 19.84 7.81 -12.62
CA VAL A 324 19.13 7.28 -11.46
C VAL A 324 18.78 8.46 -10.57
N THR A 325 17.50 8.58 -10.17
CA THR A 325 17.01 9.61 -9.25
C THR A 325 16.45 8.94 -8.01
N LEU A 326 16.93 9.34 -6.84
CA LEU A 326 16.52 8.79 -5.55
C LEU A 326 15.83 9.86 -4.69
N GLN A 327 14.65 9.54 -4.18
CA GLN A 327 13.86 10.39 -3.28
C GLN A 327 13.42 9.60 -2.05
N GLY A 328 13.37 10.25 -0.88
CA GLY A 328 13.01 9.61 0.39
C GLY A 328 14.23 9.16 1.19
N ASN A 329 14.35 7.88 1.52
CA ASN A 329 15.45 7.36 2.34
C ASN A 329 16.13 6.17 1.65
N TYR A 330 17.46 6.17 1.58
CA TYR A 330 18.24 5.08 1.00
C TYR A 330 19.06 4.36 2.07
N TYR A 331 18.93 3.04 2.11
CA TYR A 331 19.63 2.14 3.03
C TYR A 331 20.36 1.05 2.24
N GLY A 332 21.61 1.30 1.86
CA GLY A 332 22.57 0.26 1.46
C GLY A 332 23.18 -0.34 2.71
N TYR A 333 22.64 -1.45 3.19
CA TYR A 333 22.88 -1.90 4.57
C TYR A 333 23.83 -3.08 4.70
N ASN A 334 24.26 -3.69 3.60
CA ASN A 334 24.98 -4.95 3.63
C ASN A 334 26.48 -4.80 3.34
N PHE A 335 27.32 -5.54 4.04
CA PHE A 335 28.78 -5.47 3.84
C PHE A 335 29.48 -6.82 4.11
N GLN A 336 28.69 -7.89 4.26
CA GLN A 336 29.20 -9.22 4.53
C GLN A 336 28.18 -10.29 4.17
N LYS A 337 28.62 -11.55 4.15
CA LYS A 337 27.74 -12.68 3.80
C LYS A 337 26.65 -12.91 4.84
N ASN A 338 27.03 -13.03 6.12
CA ASN A 338 26.15 -13.28 7.27
C ASN A 338 26.62 -12.48 8.50
N TYR A 339 25.74 -12.33 9.50
CA TYR A 339 25.91 -11.43 10.66
C TYR A 339 26.04 -12.14 12.03
N GLY A 340 25.93 -13.47 12.13
CA GLY A 340 26.02 -14.14 13.43
C GLY A 340 27.43 -14.61 13.84
N ALA A 341 28.31 -14.92 12.88
CA ALA A 341 29.75 -15.08 13.07
C ALA A 341 30.52 -14.12 12.16
N GLN A 342 31.49 -13.37 12.70
CA GLN A 342 32.42 -12.61 11.87
C GLN A 342 33.20 -13.58 10.98
N ASP A 343 32.87 -13.59 9.68
CA ASP A 343 33.67 -14.24 8.65
C ASP A 343 34.59 -13.16 8.04
N PRO A 344 35.85 -13.05 8.50
CA PRO A 344 36.77 -12.02 8.04
C PRO A 344 37.12 -12.13 6.55
N ASP A 345 36.88 -13.28 5.91
CA ASP A 345 37.09 -13.49 4.48
C ASP A 345 35.87 -13.08 3.64
N SER A 346 34.68 -12.98 4.24
CA SER A 346 33.47 -12.51 3.56
C SER A 346 33.34 -10.98 3.49
N ALA A 347 33.95 -10.25 4.43
CA ALA A 347 33.93 -8.78 4.51
C ALA A 347 34.75 -8.09 3.39
N LYS A 348 35.25 -8.84 2.40
CA LYS A 348 36.10 -8.34 1.31
C LYS A 348 35.67 -8.87 -0.06
N LYS A 349 34.37 -9.10 -0.26
CA LYS A 349 33.83 -9.60 -1.53
C LYS A 349 32.92 -8.56 -2.15
N ALA A 350 33.00 -8.43 -3.47
CA ALA A 350 32.19 -7.49 -4.23
C ALA A 350 30.70 -7.82 -4.18
N GLU A 351 30.33 -9.06 -3.85
CA GLU A 351 28.96 -9.55 -3.70
C GLU A 351 28.27 -9.05 -2.41
N PHE A 352 29.02 -8.40 -1.50
CA PHE A 352 28.48 -7.86 -0.24
C PHE A 352 29.01 -6.45 -0.01
N SER A 353 28.57 -5.52 -0.85
CA SER A 353 29.23 -4.24 -1.06
C SER A 353 28.33 -3.05 -0.70
N SER A 354 27.02 -3.17 -0.84
CA SER A 354 26.02 -2.09 -0.62
C SER A 354 26.51 -0.67 -0.86
N ALA A 355 27.20 -0.50 -1.97
CA ALA A 355 27.86 0.71 -2.38
C ALA A 355 27.16 1.29 -3.62
N MET A 356 27.53 2.50 -4.00
CA MET A 356 27.05 3.14 -5.23
C MET A 356 28.21 3.32 -6.20
N MET A 357 28.01 2.91 -7.47
CA MET A 357 29.03 3.03 -8.50
C MET A 357 28.48 3.62 -9.79
N VAL A 358 29.10 4.70 -10.27
CA VAL A 358 28.87 5.25 -11.61
C VAL A 358 29.91 4.71 -12.59
N ASN A 359 29.54 3.67 -13.34
CA ASN A 359 30.45 2.94 -14.23
C ASN A 359 30.28 3.30 -15.72
N GLY A 360 29.07 3.71 -16.10
CA GLY A 360 28.66 4.16 -17.41
C GLY A 360 29.21 5.53 -17.75
N LYS A 361 29.41 5.80 -19.04
CA LYS A 361 29.85 7.12 -19.51
C LYS A 361 28.68 8.08 -19.63
N SER A 362 28.91 9.34 -19.27
CA SER A 362 27.91 10.42 -19.30
C SER A 362 26.66 10.06 -18.50
N SER A 363 26.83 9.40 -17.35
CA SER A 363 25.72 8.96 -16.50
C SER A 363 25.50 9.90 -15.32
N HIS A 364 24.32 9.85 -14.73
CA HIS A 364 23.85 10.81 -13.74
C HIS A 364 23.17 10.14 -12.54
N LEU A 365 23.62 10.43 -11.32
CA LEU A 365 23.01 9.99 -10.07
C LEU A 365 22.48 11.22 -9.30
N ASP A 366 21.17 11.39 -9.26
CA ASP A 366 20.50 12.47 -8.53
C ASP A 366 20.04 11.96 -7.15
N ILE A 367 20.62 12.50 -6.08
CA ILE A 367 20.27 12.17 -4.70
C ILE A 367 19.69 13.37 -3.92
N LYS A 368 19.33 14.46 -4.60
CA LYS A 368 18.80 15.68 -3.97
C LYS A 368 17.52 15.45 -3.17
N GLY A 369 16.73 14.46 -3.56
CA GLY A 369 15.47 14.12 -2.92
C GLY A 369 15.63 13.22 -1.69
N LEU A 370 16.85 12.80 -1.34
CA LEU A 370 17.08 11.97 -0.18
C LEU A 370 17.06 12.80 1.11
N ASN A 371 16.25 12.36 2.07
CA ASN A 371 16.27 12.81 3.45
C ASN A 371 17.35 12.08 4.26
N TYR A 372 17.69 10.86 3.87
CA TYR A 372 18.66 10.01 4.56
C TYR A 372 19.39 9.08 3.57
N LEU A 373 20.71 8.96 3.73
CA LEU A 373 21.56 8.05 2.97
C LEU A 373 22.44 7.25 3.93
N LEU A 374 22.32 5.93 3.86
CA LEU A 374 23.18 4.97 4.55
C LEU A 374 23.86 4.07 3.52
N LEU A 375 25.18 3.93 3.62
CA LEU A 375 25.98 3.00 2.83
C LEU A 375 26.94 2.27 3.77
N ALA A 376 26.77 0.96 3.88
CA ALA A 376 27.50 0.15 4.84
C ALA A 376 28.80 -0.43 4.30
N GLY A 377 28.83 -0.80 3.02
CA GLY A 377 30.02 -1.38 2.42
C GLY A 377 30.79 -0.40 1.55
N ARG A 378 31.69 -0.97 0.75
CA ARG A 378 32.70 -0.27 -0.06
C ARG A 378 32.61 -0.78 -1.49
N THR A 379 32.97 0.07 -2.44
CA THR A 379 33.04 -0.30 -3.85
C THR A 379 34.20 -1.26 -4.11
N PHE A 380 34.05 -2.10 -5.14
CA PHE A 380 35.06 -3.06 -5.56
C PHE A 380 35.28 -3.02 -7.08
N ILE A 381 36.49 -3.40 -7.50
CA ILE A 381 36.70 -3.92 -8.86
C ILE A 381 36.41 -5.42 -8.79
N SER A 382 35.20 -5.80 -9.19
CA SER A 382 34.75 -7.20 -9.14
C SER A 382 35.53 -8.10 -10.09
N ARG A 383 35.87 -9.31 -9.64
CA ARG A 383 36.40 -10.41 -10.48
C ARG A 383 35.41 -10.89 -11.53
N LYS A 384 34.14 -10.54 -11.40
CA LYS A 384 33.01 -11.04 -12.21
C LYS A 384 32.98 -12.58 -12.20
N LEU A 385 32.82 -13.19 -13.38
CA LEU A 385 32.79 -14.64 -13.56
C LEU A 385 34.18 -15.24 -13.85
N ASP A 386 35.24 -14.43 -13.81
CA ASP A 386 36.60 -14.91 -14.10
C ASP A 386 37.29 -15.35 -12.81
N ALA A 387 37.34 -16.66 -12.58
CA ALA A 387 37.97 -17.26 -11.42
C ALA A 387 39.49 -17.05 -11.35
N SER A 388 40.13 -16.55 -12.41
CA SER A 388 41.54 -16.14 -12.36
C SER A 388 41.74 -14.80 -11.64
N ASN A 389 40.67 -14.03 -11.44
CA ASN A 389 40.67 -12.74 -10.77
C ASN A 389 40.17 -12.84 -9.32
N GLU A 390 40.65 -11.90 -8.51
CA GLU A 390 40.17 -11.65 -7.14
C GLU A 390 39.42 -10.32 -7.12
N ASP A 391 38.44 -10.18 -6.20
CA ASP A 391 37.79 -8.89 -5.97
C ASP A 391 38.79 -7.93 -5.34
N ILE A 392 38.88 -6.71 -5.89
CA ILE A 392 39.82 -5.69 -5.42
C ILE A 392 39.04 -4.61 -4.68
N LEU A 393 39.32 -4.49 -3.39
CA LEU A 393 38.70 -3.50 -2.49
C LEU A 393 39.12 -2.07 -2.85
N MET A 394 38.14 -1.18 -2.97
CA MET A 394 38.34 0.26 -3.03
C MET A 394 37.98 0.91 -1.68
N GLY A 395 38.38 2.16 -1.49
CA GLY A 395 38.22 2.89 -0.24
C GLY A 395 36.90 3.65 -0.10
N GLU A 396 36.17 3.88 -1.20
CA GLU A 396 34.92 4.64 -1.23
C GLU A 396 33.68 3.74 -1.13
N SER A 397 32.62 4.26 -0.54
CA SER A 397 31.26 3.70 -0.63
C SER A 397 30.44 4.28 -1.80
N ILE A 398 30.88 5.41 -2.36
CA ILE A 398 30.34 6.00 -3.59
C ILE A 398 31.54 6.24 -4.50
N SER A 399 31.57 5.59 -5.65
CA SER A 399 32.67 5.75 -6.59
C SER A 399 32.19 5.94 -8.02
N ALA A 400 33.09 6.39 -8.87
CA ALA A 400 32.94 6.24 -10.30
C ALA A 400 34.08 5.39 -10.85
N ARG A 401 33.91 4.91 -12.08
CA ARG A 401 34.92 4.07 -12.76
C ARG A 401 36.33 4.67 -12.73
N THR A 402 36.45 5.99 -12.76
CA THR A 402 37.74 6.69 -12.79
C THR A 402 38.53 6.55 -11.50
N ASN A 403 37.87 6.31 -10.36
CA ASN A 403 38.55 6.08 -9.07
C ASN A 403 39.44 4.83 -9.13
N GLN A 404 39.11 3.86 -9.98
CA GLN A 404 39.92 2.65 -10.18
C GLN A 404 41.37 2.98 -10.61
N LEU A 405 41.60 4.13 -11.25
CA LEU A 405 42.94 4.58 -11.65
C LEU A 405 43.83 4.91 -10.45
N ALA A 406 43.27 5.34 -9.31
CA ALA A 406 44.04 5.59 -8.10
C ALA A 406 44.65 4.32 -7.55
N TYR A 407 43.98 3.19 -7.74
CA TYR A 407 44.39 1.88 -7.28
C TYR A 407 45.26 1.14 -8.28
N TYR A 408 45.34 1.63 -9.52
CA TYR A 408 46.12 1.01 -10.58
C TYR A 408 47.63 1.19 -10.36
N VAL A 409 48.38 0.12 -10.65
CA VAL A 409 49.84 0.06 -10.56
C VAL A 409 50.41 -0.25 -11.94
N PRO A 410 51.11 0.71 -12.58
CA PRO A 410 51.85 0.46 -13.81
C PRO A 410 52.90 -0.64 -13.63
N LEU A 411 53.11 -1.47 -14.65
CA LEU A 411 53.98 -2.65 -14.60
C LEU A 411 55.42 -2.32 -14.17
N GLU A 412 55.92 -1.12 -14.50
CA GLU A 412 57.27 -0.67 -14.13
C GLU A 412 57.51 -0.51 -12.62
N TYR A 413 56.43 -0.45 -11.83
CA TYR A 413 56.48 -0.41 -10.36
C TYR A 413 56.23 -1.78 -9.74
N VAL A 414 55.86 -2.79 -10.53
CA VAL A 414 55.62 -4.15 -10.05
C VAL A 414 56.94 -4.91 -10.05
N SER A 415 57.27 -5.55 -8.92
CA SER A 415 58.45 -6.39 -8.80
C SER A 415 58.30 -7.67 -9.63
N GLY A 416 59.41 -8.30 -10.00
CA GLY A 416 59.40 -9.50 -10.85
C GLY A 416 58.67 -10.73 -10.26
N ASP A 417 58.30 -10.69 -8.97
CA ASP A 417 57.48 -11.70 -8.31
C ASP A 417 55.96 -11.55 -8.56
N GLY A 418 55.53 -10.44 -9.18
CA GLY A 418 54.13 -10.12 -9.44
C GLY A 418 53.28 -9.90 -8.19
N LYS A 419 53.91 -9.72 -7.02
CA LYS A 419 53.25 -9.58 -5.71
C LYS A 419 53.72 -8.36 -4.93
N SER A 420 54.94 -7.89 -5.19
CA SER A 420 55.57 -6.78 -4.48
C SER A 420 55.60 -5.52 -5.32
N LEU A 421 55.57 -4.37 -4.65
CA LEU A 421 55.63 -3.03 -5.23
C LEU A 421 57.02 -2.43 -5.01
N ASP A 422 57.61 -1.80 -6.02
CA ASP A 422 58.76 -0.89 -5.84
C ASP A 422 58.28 0.38 -5.14
N GLN A 423 58.17 0.29 -3.82
CA GLN A 423 57.53 1.30 -2.97
C GLN A 423 58.18 2.67 -3.13
N LYS A 424 59.50 2.72 -3.28
CA LYS A 424 60.23 3.97 -3.44
C LYS A 424 59.85 4.70 -4.73
N LYS A 425 59.80 3.96 -5.85
CA LYS A 425 59.39 4.55 -7.14
C LYS A 425 57.91 4.90 -7.17
N TYR A 426 57.05 4.04 -6.62
CA TYR A 426 55.60 4.29 -6.62
C TYR A 426 55.19 5.42 -5.66
N ALA A 427 55.86 5.55 -4.51
CA ALA A 427 55.73 6.70 -3.61
C ALA A 427 56.03 8.02 -4.34
N ALA A 428 57.13 8.06 -5.11
CA ALA A 428 57.46 9.23 -5.92
C ALA A 428 56.43 9.51 -7.03
N TYR A 429 55.85 8.48 -7.63
CA TYR A 429 54.81 8.60 -8.66
C TYR A 429 53.50 9.15 -8.11
N THR A 430 53.09 8.72 -6.91
CA THR A 430 51.82 9.08 -6.26
C THR A 430 51.91 10.37 -5.42
N GLY A 431 53.11 10.75 -4.98
CA GLY A 431 53.32 11.85 -4.03
C GLY A 431 53.12 11.47 -2.56
N ILE A 432 52.85 10.20 -2.27
CA ILE A 432 52.65 9.65 -0.92
C ILE A 432 54.00 9.19 -0.35
N SER A 433 54.26 9.41 0.94
CA SER A 433 55.53 9.00 1.55
C SER A 433 55.70 7.46 1.54
N GLU A 434 56.93 6.97 1.35
CA GLU A 434 57.20 5.52 1.31
C GLU A 434 56.73 4.81 2.60
N SER A 435 56.95 5.42 3.77
CA SER A 435 56.50 4.88 5.05
C SER A 435 54.98 4.82 5.16
N THR A 436 54.30 5.84 4.66
CA THR A 436 52.83 5.91 4.69
C THR A 436 52.23 4.87 3.76
N LEU A 437 52.71 4.81 2.51
CA LEU A 437 52.29 3.83 1.51
C LEU A 437 52.48 2.40 2.04
N LYS A 438 53.64 2.10 2.64
CA LYS A 438 53.91 0.79 3.25
C LYS A 438 52.93 0.44 4.37
N GLY A 439 52.49 1.45 5.15
CA GLY A 439 51.52 1.28 6.22
C GLY A 439 50.12 0.88 5.75
N TYR A 440 49.75 1.25 4.52
CA TYR A 440 48.42 0.94 3.97
C TYR A 440 48.32 -0.45 3.35
N LEU A 441 49.42 -0.98 2.81
CA LEU A 441 49.40 -2.19 1.98
C LEU A 441 49.46 -3.48 2.80
N ASN A 442 48.92 -4.55 2.21
CA ASN A 442 49.09 -5.89 2.71
C ASN A 442 50.56 -6.31 2.61
N SER A 443 51.15 -6.71 3.73
CA SER A 443 52.59 -7.01 3.82
C SER A 443 53.02 -8.24 3.03
N SER A 444 52.12 -9.20 2.83
CA SER A 444 52.40 -10.48 2.17
C SER A 444 52.20 -10.44 0.66
N ARG A 445 51.32 -9.55 0.19
CA ARG A 445 51.03 -9.34 -1.23
C ARG A 445 50.55 -7.90 -1.41
N GLN A 446 51.39 -7.04 -1.94
CA GLN A 446 51.13 -5.59 -2.06
C GLN A 446 50.33 -5.23 -3.30
N VAL A 447 50.36 -6.09 -4.33
CA VAL A 447 49.58 -5.92 -5.56
C VAL A 447 48.84 -7.19 -5.96
N VAL A 448 47.67 -7.01 -6.58
CA VAL A 448 46.82 -8.08 -7.12
C VAL A 448 46.77 -7.94 -8.65
N PRO A 449 47.06 -9.01 -9.42
CA PRO A 449 46.85 -9.04 -10.86
C PRO A 449 45.36 -9.16 -11.18
N TYR A 450 44.93 -8.45 -12.22
CA TYR A 450 43.62 -8.55 -12.84
C TYR A 450 43.82 -8.89 -14.31
N TYR A 451 43.46 -10.11 -14.67
CA TYR A 451 43.57 -10.69 -16.00
C TYR A 451 42.38 -10.29 -16.87
N PHE A 452 42.67 -9.97 -18.13
CA PHE A 452 41.68 -9.70 -19.17
C PHE A 452 42.20 -10.22 -20.52
N PRO A 453 41.35 -10.39 -21.55
CA PRO A 453 41.75 -11.00 -22.83
C PRO A 453 42.93 -10.34 -23.58
N GLY A 454 43.36 -9.14 -23.17
CA GLY A 454 44.46 -8.39 -23.78
C GLY A 454 45.66 -8.15 -22.86
N GLY A 455 45.70 -8.71 -21.65
CA GLY A 455 46.82 -8.51 -20.73
C GLY A 455 46.47 -8.67 -19.25
N VAL A 456 47.33 -8.09 -18.42
CA VAL A 456 47.18 -8.06 -16.97
C VAL A 456 47.36 -6.63 -16.48
N TYR A 457 46.47 -6.19 -15.59
CA TYR A 457 46.65 -4.98 -14.80
C TYR A 457 46.99 -5.36 -13.37
N TYR A 458 47.71 -4.49 -12.67
CA TYR A 458 47.99 -4.67 -11.25
C TYR A 458 47.29 -3.58 -10.47
N TYR A 459 46.73 -3.95 -9.32
CA TYR A 459 46.08 -3.03 -8.41
C TYR A 459 46.65 -3.18 -7.00
N LEU A 460 46.60 -2.10 -6.22
CA LEU A 460 47.05 -2.11 -4.83
C LEU A 460 46.19 -3.06 -3.97
N ASN A 461 46.85 -3.78 -3.07
CA ASN A 461 46.21 -4.65 -2.09
C ASN A 461 46.35 -4.05 -0.69
N PHE A 462 45.24 -3.65 -0.08
CA PHE A 462 45.24 -3.00 1.23
C PHE A 462 45.12 -4.00 2.38
N ASN A 463 45.67 -3.64 3.53
CA ASN A 463 45.53 -4.46 4.74
C ASN A 463 44.15 -4.32 5.40
N SER A 464 43.46 -3.20 5.19
CA SER A 464 42.13 -2.90 5.75
C SER A 464 41.35 -1.93 4.84
N GLU A 465 40.03 -1.87 5.01
CA GLU A 465 39.18 -0.85 4.37
C GLU A 465 39.60 0.57 4.74
N LYS A 466 39.96 0.79 6.01
CA LYS A 466 40.45 2.08 6.47
C LYS A 466 41.69 2.50 5.69
N SER A 467 42.65 1.60 5.50
CA SER A 467 43.85 1.88 4.71
C SER A 467 43.56 2.20 3.25
N ALA A 468 42.56 1.53 2.64
CA ALA A 468 42.14 1.83 1.27
C ALA A 468 41.52 3.24 1.15
N ASN A 469 40.74 3.65 2.17
CA ASN A 469 40.11 4.97 2.25
C ASN A 469 41.14 6.09 2.55
N ASP A 470 42.02 5.87 3.51
CA ASP A 470 43.10 6.80 3.87
C ASP A 470 44.04 7.02 2.67
N PHE A 471 44.42 5.93 1.98
CA PHE A 471 45.24 6.00 0.76
C PHE A 471 44.58 6.85 -0.33
N PHE A 472 43.30 6.61 -0.60
CA PHE A 472 42.63 7.31 -1.68
C PHE A 472 42.48 8.81 -1.40
N SER A 473 42.16 9.15 -0.15
CA SER A 473 42.11 10.54 0.32
C SER A 473 43.44 11.27 0.08
N GLU A 474 44.56 10.63 0.44
CA GLU A 474 45.90 11.20 0.25
C GLU A 474 46.34 11.23 -1.22
N TYR A 475 46.03 10.18 -1.98
CA TYR A 475 46.29 10.10 -3.42
C TYR A 475 45.59 11.24 -4.16
N TYR A 476 44.32 11.49 -3.82
CA TYR A 476 43.52 12.53 -4.45
C TYR A 476 44.12 13.92 -4.22
N VAL A 477 44.46 14.26 -2.97
CA VAL A 477 45.10 15.56 -2.62
C VAL A 477 46.34 15.81 -3.47
N ASN A 478 47.14 14.78 -3.72
CA ASN A 478 48.38 14.89 -4.50
C ASN A 478 48.16 14.85 -6.02
N ASN A 479 47.00 14.38 -6.51
CA ASN A 479 46.76 14.10 -7.93
C ASN A 479 45.46 14.71 -8.48
N GLN A 480 44.90 15.73 -7.82
CA GLN A 480 43.60 16.35 -8.16
C GLN A 480 43.41 16.62 -9.65
N GLY A 481 44.41 17.22 -10.31
CA GLY A 481 44.34 17.57 -11.74
C GLY A 481 44.18 16.35 -12.67
N LYS A 482 44.81 15.22 -12.34
CA LYS A 482 44.67 13.97 -13.11
C LYS A 482 43.30 13.35 -12.87
N THR A 483 42.89 13.27 -11.61
CA THR A 483 41.60 12.67 -11.23
C THR A 483 40.43 13.44 -11.85
N ALA A 484 40.46 14.79 -11.81
CA ALA A 484 39.45 15.65 -12.41
C ALA A 484 39.37 15.53 -13.94
N GLN A 485 40.50 15.30 -14.63
CA GLN A 485 40.49 15.11 -16.08
C GLN A 485 39.79 13.80 -16.49
N TYR A 486 40.05 12.70 -15.79
CA TYR A 486 39.45 11.40 -16.10
C TYR A 486 37.97 11.35 -15.73
N ALA A 487 37.64 11.94 -14.59
CA ALA A 487 36.29 12.17 -14.09
C ALA A 487 35.31 12.69 -15.14
N ASN A 488 35.69 13.77 -15.84
CA ASN A 488 34.87 14.45 -16.86
C ASN A 488 34.50 13.58 -18.07
N ILE A 489 35.11 12.40 -18.24
CA ILE A 489 34.80 11.47 -19.34
C ILE A 489 33.59 10.59 -18.99
N TYR A 490 33.35 10.36 -17.70
CA TYR A 490 32.35 9.41 -17.21
C TYR A 490 31.14 10.08 -16.58
N LEU A 491 31.36 11.23 -15.95
CA LEU A 491 30.32 12.03 -15.32
C LEU A 491 29.92 13.18 -16.26
N ASP A 492 28.62 13.43 -16.36
CA ASP A 492 28.08 14.70 -16.88
C ASP A 492 28.44 15.88 -15.94
N GLU A 493 28.31 17.13 -16.39
CA GLU A 493 28.71 18.33 -15.63
C GLU A 493 28.07 18.42 -14.22
N ASP A 494 26.92 17.77 -14.02
CA ASP A 494 26.20 17.70 -12.75
C ASP A 494 26.04 16.24 -12.21
N ALA A 495 26.90 15.28 -12.56
CA ALA A 495 26.59 13.85 -12.42
C ALA A 495 26.30 13.28 -11.02
N LEU A 496 26.61 14.00 -9.94
CA LEU A 496 26.20 13.60 -8.59
C LEU A 496 25.69 14.81 -7.80
N ILE A 497 24.38 15.05 -7.90
CA ILE A 497 23.75 16.23 -7.31
C ILE A 497 23.25 15.93 -5.90
N VAL A 498 23.66 16.75 -4.93
CA VAL A 498 23.23 16.68 -3.52
C VAL A 498 22.20 17.76 -3.20
N ASP A 499 22.34 18.97 -3.74
CA ASP A 499 21.30 20.02 -3.75
C ASP A 499 21.50 20.98 -4.96
N SER A 500 20.72 22.07 -5.07
CA SER A 500 20.82 23.03 -6.18
C SER A 500 22.21 23.67 -6.34
N ASN A 501 22.97 23.70 -5.25
CA ASN A 501 24.22 24.41 -5.08
C ASN A 501 25.36 23.46 -4.67
N THR A 502 25.11 22.17 -4.47
CA THR A 502 26.06 21.24 -3.88
C THR A 502 26.21 19.97 -4.71
N ILE A 503 27.45 19.61 -5.03
CA ILE A 503 27.84 18.44 -5.84
C ILE A 503 28.90 17.66 -5.07
N MET A 504 28.78 16.33 -4.98
CA MET A 504 29.82 15.50 -4.36
C MET A 504 30.77 14.96 -5.42
N THR A 505 32.06 15.11 -5.16
CA THR A 505 33.14 14.70 -6.06
C THR A 505 33.58 13.27 -5.80
N PHE A 506 34.41 12.77 -6.69
CA PHE A 506 35.03 11.46 -6.63
C PHE A 506 35.87 11.20 -5.37
N SER A 507 36.37 12.24 -4.69
CA SER A 507 37.08 12.15 -3.40
C SER A 507 36.16 12.01 -2.20
N GLY A 508 34.84 12.08 -2.41
CA GLY A 508 33.87 12.27 -1.35
C GLY A 508 33.81 13.71 -0.82
N ASP A 509 34.57 14.64 -1.41
CA ASP A 509 34.46 16.05 -1.08
C ASP A 509 33.15 16.60 -1.64
N ILE A 510 32.41 17.31 -0.79
CA ILE A 510 31.18 17.98 -1.19
C ILE A 510 31.55 19.41 -1.61
N LEU A 511 31.42 19.71 -2.91
CA LEU A 511 31.61 21.03 -3.49
C LEU A 511 30.32 21.84 -3.39
N LYS A 512 30.44 23.12 -3.07
CA LYS A 512 29.32 24.07 -3.00
C LYS A 512 29.55 25.27 -3.93
N ARG A 513 28.47 25.81 -4.48
CA ARG A 513 28.39 27.10 -5.19
C ARG A 513 27.34 27.97 -4.50
N ALA A 514 27.60 29.25 -4.26
CA ALA A 514 26.61 30.11 -3.61
C ALA A 514 25.49 30.54 -4.59
N ALA A 515 25.82 30.72 -5.87
CA ALA A 515 24.91 30.90 -6.99
C ALA A 515 25.37 30.12 -8.24
N SER A 516 24.49 29.97 -9.23
CA SER A 516 24.76 29.22 -10.47
C SER A 516 25.95 29.73 -11.30
N ALA A 517 26.37 30.98 -11.10
CA ALA A 517 27.49 31.62 -11.79
C ALA A 517 28.81 31.59 -11.00
N ASP A 518 28.80 31.11 -9.74
CA ASP A 518 29.99 31.09 -8.89
C ASP A 518 30.86 29.85 -9.15
N MET A 519 32.17 29.99 -8.89
CA MET A 519 33.11 28.87 -8.91
C MET A 519 32.77 27.87 -7.80
N LEU A 520 32.93 26.57 -8.08
CA LEU A 520 32.78 25.50 -7.09
C LEU A 520 33.87 25.61 -6.01
N GLU A 521 33.46 25.68 -4.75
CA GLU A 521 34.35 25.66 -3.59
C GLU A 521 34.22 24.32 -2.84
N VAL A 522 35.33 23.75 -2.37
CA VAL A 522 35.29 22.57 -1.49
C VAL A 522 34.65 22.96 -0.17
N GLY A 523 33.47 22.42 0.12
CA GLY A 523 32.89 22.48 1.44
C GLY A 523 33.53 21.43 2.33
N THR A 524 34.09 21.83 3.46
CA THR A 524 34.46 20.90 4.53
C THR A 524 33.20 20.51 5.27
N TYR A 525 32.63 19.35 4.93
CA TYR A 525 31.53 18.75 5.70
C TYR A 525 32.14 17.75 6.67
N THR A 526 31.88 17.93 7.96
CA THR A 526 32.29 16.97 8.97
C THR A 526 31.39 15.75 8.85
N ILE A 527 31.80 14.77 8.05
CA ILE A 527 31.34 13.39 8.24
C ILE A 527 31.85 13.01 9.63
N ALA A 528 30.95 12.84 10.60
CA ALA A 528 31.33 12.55 11.97
C ALA A 528 32.25 11.32 11.99
N PRO A 529 33.55 11.48 12.33
CA PRO A 529 34.48 10.36 12.32
C PRO A 529 34.07 9.39 13.43
N ASP A 530 33.98 8.11 13.10
CA ASP A 530 34.28 7.00 14.02
C ASP A 530 33.55 6.94 15.36
N ASN A 531 32.22 7.07 15.39
CA ASN A 531 31.43 6.65 16.57
C ASN A 531 30.67 5.31 16.39
N TRP A 532 31.03 4.50 15.40
CA TRP A 532 30.33 3.26 15.07
C TRP A 532 31.11 2.00 15.50
N LYS A 533 31.43 1.83 16.78
CA LYS A 533 32.18 0.64 17.25
C LYS A 533 31.53 -0.69 16.80
N ASP A 534 32.18 -1.49 15.96
CA ASP A 534 32.00 -2.95 15.91
C ASP A 534 32.90 -3.61 17.00
N SER A 535 32.66 -4.81 17.51
CA SER A 535 32.43 -6.13 16.90
C SER A 535 31.05 -6.76 17.16
N SER A 536 30.11 -6.00 17.73
CA SER A 536 28.65 -6.29 17.80
C SER A 536 27.83 -5.00 18.02
N GLY A 537 28.26 -3.90 17.39
CA GLY A 537 27.79 -2.52 17.61
C GLY A 537 26.35 -2.23 17.21
N LEU A 538 25.92 -0.97 17.42
CA LEU A 538 24.60 -0.49 17.00
C LEU A 538 24.41 -0.57 15.47
N TYR A 539 25.48 -0.28 14.72
CA TYR A 539 25.45 -0.32 13.26
C TYR A 539 25.29 -1.74 12.71
N TRP A 540 26.14 -2.67 13.18
CA TRP A 540 26.02 -4.10 12.90
C TRP A 540 24.60 -4.63 13.19
N LYS A 541 24.07 -4.31 14.37
CA LYS A 541 22.71 -4.72 14.79
C LYS A 541 21.60 -4.11 13.92
N TYR A 542 21.84 -2.93 13.35
CA TYR A 542 20.88 -2.31 12.45
C TYR A 542 20.89 -3.03 11.09
N CYS A 543 22.07 -3.22 10.51
CA CYS A 543 22.28 -3.95 9.26
C CYS A 543 21.81 -5.41 9.34
N SER A 544 22.11 -6.11 10.44
CA SER A 544 21.69 -7.50 10.64
C SER A 544 20.17 -7.65 10.69
N LYS A 545 19.48 -6.72 11.35
CA LYS A 545 18.00 -6.69 11.38
C LYS A 545 17.40 -6.46 10.00
N LEU A 546 17.98 -5.56 9.19
CA LEU A 546 17.53 -5.35 7.82
C LEU A 546 17.76 -6.59 6.96
N ALA A 547 18.91 -7.26 7.11
CA ALA A 547 19.21 -8.50 6.39
C ALA A 547 18.26 -9.66 6.76
N VAL A 548 17.98 -9.85 8.06
CA VAL A 548 16.99 -10.83 8.55
C VAL A 548 15.59 -10.51 8.04
N ARG A 549 15.21 -9.23 8.07
CA ARG A 549 13.91 -8.78 7.58
C ARG A 549 13.77 -9.03 6.09
N TYR A 550 14.78 -8.69 5.29
CA TYR A 550 14.75 -8.88 3.85
C TYR A 550 14.55 -10.36 3.50
N LYS A 551 15.37 -11.27 4.05
CA LYS A 551 15.17 -12.71 3.81
C LYS A 551 13.82 -13.23 4.29
N SER A 552 13.30 -12.70 5.40
CA SER A 552 11.96 -13.06 5.89
C SER A 552 10.86 -12.67 4.90
N LEU A 553 10.98 -11.47 4.33
CA LEU A 553 10.10 -10.96 3.28
C LEU A 553 10.22 -11.81 2.01
N GLU A 554 11.44 -12.15 1.58
CA GLU A 554 11.70 -13.00 0.41
C GLU A 554 11.01 -14.38 0.51
N LEU A 555 11.01 -14.99 1.70
CA LEU A 555 10.47 -16.33 1.92
C LEU A 555 8.95 -16.38 2.09
N GLY A 556 8.36 -15.38 2.73
CA GLY A 556 6.95 -15.47 3.14
C GLY A 556 6.23 -14.13 3.29
N LEU A 557 6.78 -13.04 2.74
CA LEU A 557 6.19 -11.69 2.77
C LEU A 557 5.98 -11.12 4.18
N THR A 558 6.63 -11.67 5.21
CA THR A 558 6.48 -11.20 6.59
C THR A 558 7.80 -10.67 7.13
N ASP A 559 7.72 -9.75 8.10
CA ASP A 559 8.90 -9.14 8.71
C ASP A 559 9.70 -10.11 9.60
N GLN A 560 9.16 -11.28 9.93
CA GLN A 560 9.75 -12.27 10.84
C GLN A 560 9.52 -13.69 10.33
N GLY A 561 10.48 -14.21 9.56
CA GLY A 561 10.43 -15.55 8.98
C GLY A 561 10.85 -16.61 9.99
N GLN A 562 10.14 -17.74 10.01
CA GLN A 562 10.52 -18.90 10.81
C GLN A 562 11.90 -19.42 10.35
N GLY A 563 12.86 -19.50 11.27
CA GLY A 563 14.20 -20.03 11.00
C GLY A 563 15.17 -19.06 10.32
N VAL A 564 14.80 -17.78 10.14
CA VAL A 564 15.73 -16.74 9.66
C VAL A 564 16.48 -16.15 10.85
N THR A 565 17.81 -16.20 10.81
CA THR A 565 18.70 -15.70 11.87
C THR A 565 19.81 -14.85 11.27
N GLU A 566 20.57 -14.15 12.11
CA GLU A 566 21.73 -13.37 11.67
C GLU A 566 22.80 -14.23 10.98
N ASP A 567 22.92 -15.52 11.33
CA ASP A 567 23.81 -16.49 10.67
C ASP A 567 23.32 -16.96 9.31
N ASN A 568 22.06 -16.67 8.96
CA ASN A 568 21.41 -17.26 7.80
C ASN A 568 20.52 -16.23 7.10
N VAL A 569 21.14 -15.18 6.54
CA VAL A 569 20.44 -14.07 5.87
C VAL A 569 20.45 -14.15 4.34
N ARG A 570 20.92 -15.27 3.76
CA ARG A 570 20.93 -15.53 2.30
C ARG A 570 20.08 -16.73 1.93
N LEU A 571 19.53 -16.71 0.72
CA LEU A 571 19.01 -17.91 0.08
C LEU A 571 20.21 -18.63 -0.55
N THR A 572 20.49 -19.85 -0.10
CA THR A 572 21.63 -20.63 -0.55
C THR A 572 21.21 -22.00 -1.03
N SER A 573 21.96 -22.53 -1.99
CA SER A 573 21.90 -23.91 -2.46
C SER A 573 23.31 -24.51 -2.47
N THR A 574 23.43 -25.75 -2.92
CA THR A 574 24.71 -26.45 -3.02
C THR A 574 25.02 -26.68 -4.49
N ASP A 575 26.19 -26.24 -4.95
CA ASP A 575 26.64 -26.48 -6.32
C ASP A 575 27.00 -27.96 -6.55
N ALA A 576 27.28 -28.32 -7.81
CA ALA A 576 27.64 -29.69 -8.18
C ALA A 576 28.92 -30.22 -7.49
N SER A 577 29.75 -29.33 -6.93
CA SER A 577 30.98 -29.65 -6.21
C SER A 577 30.79 -29.74 -4.69
N GLY A 578 29.57 -29.54 -4.19
CA GLY A 578 29.26 -29.58 -2.76
C GLY A 578 29.50 -28.25 -2.02
N HIS A 579 29.76 -27.15 -2.73
CA HIS A 579 29.96 -25.84 -2.12
C HIS A 579 28.65 -25.05 -2.02
N GLU A 580 28.51 -24.29 -0.94
CA GLU A 580 27.39 -23.37 -0.77
C GLU A 580 27.50 -22.19 -1.74
N VAL A 581 26.43 -21.93 -2.48
CA VAL A 581 26.30 -20.80 -3.41
C VAL A 581 25.01 -20.02 -3.11
N ILE A 582 25.02 -18.71 -3.38
CA ILE A 582 23.80 -17.91 -3.29
C ILE A 582 22.89 -18.27 -4.46
N ASP A 583 21.65 -18.60 -4.15
CA ASP A 583 20.66 -19.04 -5.12
C ASP A 583 19.28 -18.51 -4.72
N LYS A 584 18.83 -17.47 -5.41
CA LYS A 584 17.55 -16.80 -5.13
C LYS A 584 16.34 -17.59 -5.66
N THR A 585 16.57 -18.67 -6.43
CA THR A 585 15.50 -19.48 -7.04
C THR A 585 14.96 -20.56 -6.10
N VAL A 586 15.69 -20.90 -5.04
CA VAL A 586 15.23 -21.88 -4.05
C VAL A 586 14.04 -21.36 -3.25
N ASN A 587 13.19 -22.28 -2.78
CA ASN A 587 11.97 -21.98 -2.02
C ASN A 587 11.11 -20.90 -2.71
N PRO A 588 10.64 -21.15 -3.95
CA PRO A 588 9.80 -20.20 -4.67
C PRO A 588 8.57 -19.79 -3.84
N LEU A 589 8.21 -18.52 -3.90
CA LEU A 589 7.07 -17.98 -3.16
C LEU A 589 5.76 -18.59 -3.67
N PHE A 590 5.67 -18.90 -4.98
CA PHE A 590 4.51 -19.60 -5.52
C PHE A 590 4.25 -20.92 -4.77
N ASP A 591 5.29 -21.73 -4.55
CA ASP A 591 5.14 -23.02 -3.85
C ASP A 591 5.02 -22.84 -2.34
N TYR A 592 5.50 -21.74 -1.78
CA TYR A 592 5.21 -21.40 -0.39
C TYR A 592 3.74 -21.08 -0.17
N LEU A 593 3.11 -20.37 -1.11
CA LEU A 593 1.71 -19.94 -1.04
C LEU A 593 0.73 -21.01 -1.51
N ILE A 594 1.08 -21.79 -2.54
CA ILE A 594 0.15 -22.66 -3.26
C ILE A 594 0.65 -24.11 -3.23
N ASP A 595 -0.24 -25.06 -2.95
CA ASP A 595 -0.01 -26.48 -3.27
C ASP A 595 -0.12 -26.67 -4.79
N ARG A 596 1.01 -26.45 -5.48
CA ARG A 596 1.09 -26.54 -6.94
C ARG A 596 0.60 -27.89 -7.47
N SER A 597 0.91 -28.99 -6.78
CA SER A 597 0.50 -30.32 -7.24
C SER A 597 -1.01 -30.49 -7.20
N ALA A 598 -1.65 -30.10 -6.10
CA ALA A 598 -3.11 -30.14 -5.98
C ALA A 598 -3.79 -29.19 -6.97
N PHE A 599 -3.24 -27.97 -7.10
CA PHE A 599 -3.71 -26.96 -8.05
C PHE A 599 -3.69 -27.47 -9.49
N THR A 600 -2.53 -27.95 -9.97
CA THR A 600 -2.36 -28.45 -11.34
C THR A 600 -3.27 -29.64 -11.61
N THR A 601 -3.40 -30.56 -10.65
CA THR A 601 -4.29 -31.73 -10.78
C THR A 601 -5.75 -31.31 -10.95
N GLU A 602 -6.21 -30.28 -10.25
CA GLU A 602 -7.57 -29.79 -10.42
C GLU A 602 -7.77 -29.10 -11.78
N VAL A 603 -6.89 -28.17 -12.14
CA VAL A 603 -7.02 -27.39 -13.39
C VAL A 603 -6.99 -28.30 -14.61
N GLU A 604 -6.14 -29.33 -14.64
CA GLU A 604 -6.06 -30.29 -15.75
C GLU A 604 -7.36 -31.07 -16.01
N LYS A 605 -8.26 -31.20 -15.02
CA LYS A 605 -9.59 -31.82 -15.24
C LYS A 605 -10.46 -31.01 -16.21
N HIS A 606 -10.16 -29.73 -16.37
CA HIS A 606 -10.88 -28.79 -17.22
C HIS A 606 -10.21 -28.59 -18.60
N LYS A 607 -9.21 -29.39 -18.93
CA LYS A 607 -8.48 -29.30 -20.18
C LYS A 607 -9.38 -29.60 -21.37
N ALA A 608 -9.46 -28.65 -22.30
CA ALA A 608 -10.33 -28.76 -23.47
C ALA A 608 -9.86 -29.84 -24.48
N SER A 609 -8.56 -30.12 -24.54
CA SER A 609 -7.96 -31.12 -25.43
C SER A 609 -6.61 -31.62 -24.87
N PRO A 610 -6.23 -32.90 -25.06
CA PRO A 610 -4.91 -33.43 -24.69
C PRO A 610 -3.72 -32.67 -25.30
N THR A 611 -3.94 -31.89 -26.37
CA THR A 611 -2.90 -31.11 -27.07
C THR A 611 -2.92 -29.61 -26.72
N ALA A 612 -3.81 -29.16 -25.82
CA ALA A 612 -3.86 -27.76 -25.43
C ALA A 612 -2.58 -27.35 -24.68
N SER A 613 -2.00 -26.22 -25.07
CA SER A 613 -0.77 -25.65 -24.46
C SER A 613 -1.04 -24.95 -23.12
N GLU A 614 -2.30 -24.70 -22.81
CA GLU A 614 -2.78 -24.07 -21.58
C GLU A 614 -4.17 -24.59 -21.24
N THR A 615 -4.48 -24.60 -19.94
CA THR A 615 -5.78 -24.94 -19.40
C THR A 615 -6.25 -23.79 -18.50
N VAL A 616 -7.46 -23.28 -18.76
CA VAL A 616 -8.07 -22.21 -17.96
C VAL A 616 -9.33 -22.75 -17.30
N TYR A 617 -9.36 -22.68 -15.97
CA TYR A 617 -10.50 -23.05 -15.15
C TYR A 617 -10.98 -21.82 -14.36
N SER A 618 -12.27 -21.49 -14.51
CA SER A 618 -12.91 -20.40 -13.76
C SER A 618 -13.95 -21.00 -12.78
N PRO A 619 -13.54 -21.35 -11.55
CA PRO A 619 -14.43 -21.97 -10.56
C PRO A 619 -15.52 -21.03 -10.04
N ALA A 620 -15.27 -19.73 -10.05
CA ALA A 620 -16.16 -18.69 -9.55
C ALA A 620 -16.02 -17.42 -10.41
N ALA A 621 -17.01 -16.55 -10.35
CA ALA A 621 -16.92 -15.23 -10.98
C ALA A 621 -15.66 -14.50 -10.48
N ASP A 622 -14.95 -13.85 -11.39
CA ASP A 622 -13.72 -13.11 -11.12
C ASP A 622 -12.57 -13.98 -10.53
N VAL A 623 -12.58 -15.31 -10.71
CA VAL A 623 -11.49 -16.22 -10.31
C VAL A 623 -11.05 -17.05 -11.49
N TYR A 624 -9.74 -17.02 -11.79
CA TYR A 624 -9.12 -17.68 -12.93
C TYR A 624 -7.91 -18.50 -12.48
N LEU A 625 -8.00 -19.81 -12.61
CA LEU A 625 -6.93 -20.77 -12.32
C LEU A 625 -6.39 -21.29 -13.65
N ILE A 626 -5.09 -21.13 -13.88
CA ILE A 626 -4.45 -21.35 -15.18
C ILE A 626 -3.26 -22.30 -14.98
N GLU A 627 -3.25 -23.35 -15.78
CA GLU A 627 -2.08 -24.21 -15.96
C GLU A 627 -1.50 -23.94 -17.35
N ASN A 628 -0.26 -23.49 -17.39
CA ASN A 628 0.41 -23.06 -18.61
C ASN A 628 1.91 -23.33 -18.51
N ALA A 629 2.49 -23.82 -19.61
CA ALA A 629 3.94 -24.01 -19.74
C ALA A 629 4.65 -22.79 -20.37
N GLY A 630 3.93 -21.98 -21.16
CA GLY A 630 4.41 -20.75 -21.78
C GLY A 630 3.66 -19.51 -21.27
N THR A 631 3.68 -18.41 -22.02
CA THR A 631 3.00 -17.18 -21.62
C THR A 631 1.49 -17.23 -21.88
N TYR A 632 0.70 -17.14 -20.82
CA TYR A 632 -0.74 -16.94 -20.91
C TYR A 632 -1.05 -15.45 -21.14
N ALA A 633 -1.67 -15.12 -22.26
CA ALA A 633 -2.13 -13.76 -22.53
C ALA A 633 -3.48 -13.53 -21.85
N LEU A 634 -3.49 -12.75 -20.76
CA LEU A 634 -4.72 -12.44 -20.03
C LEU A 634 -5.65 -11.63 -20.93
N PRO A 635 -6.85 -12.14 -21.27
CA PRO A 635 -7.75 -11.45 -22.17
C PRO A 635 -8.16 -10.10 -21.57
N ALA A 636 -8.20 -9.03 -22.39
CA ALA A 636 -8.61 -7.70 -21.96
C ALA A 636 -10.08 -7.63 -21.46
N THR A 637 -10.88 -8.68 -21.69
CA THR A 637 -12.21 -8.83 -21.13
C THR A 637 -12.20 -9.18 -19.64
N VAL A 638 -11.10 -9.75 -19.14
CA VAL A 638 -10.88 -10.02 -17.72
C VAL A 638 -10.35 -8.74 -17.07
N THR A 639 -11.27 -7.98 -16.48
CA THR A 639 -10.98 -6.63 -15.95
C THR A 639 -10.78 -6.59 -14.45
N LYS A 640 -11.13 -7.67 -13.73
CA LYS A 640 -10.97 -7.75 -12.27
C LYS A 640 -10.89 -9.18 -11.77
N GLY A 641 -10.41 -9.35 -10.54
CA GLY A 641 -10.49 -10.62 -9.80
C GLY A 641 -9.16 -11.18 -9.30
N ILE A 642 -9.08 -12.51 -9.23
CA ILE A 642 -7.88 -13.25 -8.87
C ILE A 642 -7.45 -14.10 -10.08
N VAL A 643 -6.21 -13.93 -10.52
CA VAL A 643 -5.59 -14.72 -11.59
C VAL A 643 -4.41 -15.49 -11.00
N ILE A 644 -4.40 -16.80 -11.14
CA ILE A 644 -3.33 -17.69 -10.66
C ILE A 644 -2.85 -18.54 -11.83
N ALA A 645 -1.58 -18.43 -12.20
CA ALA A 645 -0.98 -19.14 -13.32
C ALA A 645 0.29 -19.89 -12.89
N THR A 646 0.46 -21.14 -13.34
CA THR A 646 1.68 -21.91 -13.04
C THR A 646 2.91 -21.41 -13.81
N GLY A 647 2.70 -20.79 -14.97
CA GLY A 647 3.72 -20.20 -15.82
C GLY A 647 3.57 -18.68 -15.94
N ASP A 648 4.06 -18.13 -17.05
CA ASP A 648 4.12 -16.69 -17.30
C ASP A 648 2.74 -16.10 -17.62
N VAL A 649 2.53 -14.83 -17.28
CA VAL A 649 1.31 -14.07 -17.57
C VAL A 649 1.67 -12.79 -18.32
N ARG A 650 0.92 -12.47 -19.38
CA ARG A 650 0.98 -11.19 -20.09
C ARG A 650 -0.32 -10.43 -19.89
N VAL A 651 -0.25 -9.24 -19.31
CA VAL A 651 -1.41 -8.38 -19.04
C VAL A 651 -1.60 -7.41 -20.20
N SER A 652 -2.74 -7.52 -20.88
CA SER A 652 -3.01 -6.74 -22.10
C SER A 652 -3.87 -5.49 -21.91
N GLY A 653 -4.44 -5.28 -20.73
CA GLY A 653 -5.42 -4.21 -20.49
C GLY A 653 -5.46 -3.73 -19.04
N GLN A 654 -6.63 -3.24 -18.64
CA GLN A 654 -6.88 -2.82 -17.27
C GLN A 654 -7.31 -4.01 -16.43
N PHE A 655 -6.67 -4.21 -15.28
CA PHE A 655 -7.01 -5.29 -14.36
C PHE A 655 -7.03 -4.79 -12.92
N GLU A 656 -8.11 -5.07 -12.20
CA GLU A 656 -8.29 -4.73 -10.79
C GLU A 656 -8.36 -5.98 -9.91
N GLY A 657 -7.35 -6.21 -9.07
CA GLY A 657 -7.31 -7.38 -8.19
C GLY A 657 -5.89 -7.89 -7.94
N MET A 658 -5.70 -9.21 -8.03
CA MET A 658 -4.42 -9.86 -7.77
C MET A 658 -4.04 -10.87 -8.86
N ILE A 659 -2.79 -10.82 -9.31
CA ILE A 659 -2.19 -11.79 -10.24
C ILE A 659 -1.03 -12.50 -9.55
N ILE A 660 -1.09 -13.82 -9.49
CA ILE A 660 -0.01 -14.69 -9.01
C ILE A 660 0.47 -15.55 -10.18
N SER A 661 1.75 -15.43 -10.51
CA SER A 661 2.39 -16.20 -11.58
C SER A 661 3.57 -16.99 -11.01
N GLY A 662 3.64 -18.28 -11.36
CA GLY A 662 4.80 -19.14 -11.10
C GLY A 662 6.00 -18.84 -12.00
N GLY A 663 5.92 -17.80 -12.83
CA GLY A 663 6.95 -17.37 -13.76
C GLY A 663 7.05 -15.84 -13.84
N VAL A 664 7.05 -15.32 -15.06
CA VAL A 664 7.19 -13.89 -15.39
C VAL A 664 5.82 -13.24 -15.57
N ILE A 665 5.63 -12.06 -14.98
CA ILE A 665 4.53 -11.16 -15.33
C ILE A 665 5.04 -10.08 -16.28
N SER A 666 4.43 -9.98 -17.45
CA SER A 666 4.76 -9.02 -18.52
C SER A 666 3.53 -8.23 -18.95
N PHE A 667 3.72 -7.18 -19.74
CA PHE A 667 2.66 -6.23 -20.06
C PHE A 667 2.63 -5.90 -21.55
N ASP A 668 1.44 -5.60 -22.07
CA ASP A 668 1.29 -4.84 -23.31
C ASP A 668 1.32 -3.34 -23.05
N SER A 669 1.42 -2.58 -24.14
CA SER A 669 1.41 -1.13 -24.05
C SER A 669 0.09 -0.61 -23.50
N ASN A 670 0.15 0.32 -22.55
CA ASN A 670 -0.97 0.91 -21.82
C ASN A 670 -1.70 -0.06 -20.87
N ALA A 671 -1.11 -1.20 -20.53
CA ALA A 671 -1.66 -2.08 -19.50
C ALA A 671 -1.59 -1.41 -18.12
N SER A 672 -2.64 -1.59 -17.32
CA SER A 672 -2.69 -1.05 -15.96
C SER A 672 -3.23 -2.06 -14.98
N VAL A 673 -2.53 -2.28 -13.87
CA VAL A 673 -2.97 -3.15 -12.78
C VAL A 673 -3.23 -2.32 -11.54
N ARG A 674 -4.39 -2.51 -10.91
CA ARG A 674 -4.72 -1.92 -9.61
C ARG A 674 -5.01 -3.01 -8.59
N GLY A 675 -4.27 -3.03 -7.49
CA GLY A 675 -4.50 -3.93 -6.37
C GLY A 675 -5.84 -3.63 -5.69
N ASN A 676 -6.66 -4.65 -5.48
CA ASN A 676 -7.90 -4.52 -4.72
C ASN A 676 -7.98 -5.59 -3.62
N LYS A 677 -7.41 -5.26 -2.46
CA LYS A 677 -7.40 -6.12 -1.26
C LYS A 677 -8.81 -6.53 -0.83
N LEU A 678 -9.79 -5.63 -0.92
CA LEU A 678 -11.16 -5.88 -0.48
C LEU A 678 -11.81 -6.94 -1.36
N LEU A 679 -11.72 -6.80 -2.69
CA LEU A 679 -12.21 -7.77 -3.66
C LEU A 679 -11.56 -9.15 -3.43
N VAL A 680 -10.23 -9.18 -3.31
CA VAL A 680 -9.50 -10.44 -3.06
C VAL A 680 -9.98 -11.10 -1.76
N SER A 681 -10.06 -10.33 -0.67
CA SER A 681 -10.50 -10.85 0.64
C SER A 681 -11.94 -11.35 0.60
N GLN A 682 -12.83 -10.66 -0.12
CA GLN A 682 -14.22 -11.08 -0.32
C GLN A 682 -14.30 -12.39 -1.09
N LEU A 683 -13.57 -12.53 -2.20
CA LEU A 683 -13.55 -13.76 -3.01
C LEU A 683 -13.07 -14.97 -2.19
N PHE A 684 -12.01 -14.80 -1.38
CA PHE A 684 -11.55 -15.85 -0.46
C PHE A 684 -12.61 -16.17 0.61
N THR A 685 -13.22 -15.15 1.20
CA THR A 685 -14.24 -15.33 2.24
C THR A 685 -15.47 -16.08 1.71
N GLU A 686 -15.96 -15.74 0.52
CA GLU A 686 -17.08 -16.43 -0.10
C GLU A 686 -16.73 -17.88 -0.48
N ASP A 687 -15.49 -18.16 -0.88
CA ASP A 687 -15.06 -19.52 -1.20
C ASP A 687 -14.95 -20.40 0.04
N GLN A 688 -14.42 -19.85 1.14
CA GLN A 688 -14.29 -20.54 2.42
C GLN A 688 -15.63 -20.83 3.11
N LYS A 689 -16.74 -20.19 2.69
CA LYS A 689 -18.09 -20.54 3.15
C LYS A 689 -18.60 -21.87 2.60
N ARG A 690 -18.01 -22.36 1.51
CA ARG A 690 -18.44 -23.59 0.84
C ARG A 690 -17.98 -24.80 1.66
N ASP A 691 -18.80 -25.85 1.67
CA ASP A 691 -18.42 -27.14 2.29
C ASP A 691 -17.11 -27.68 1.70
N THR A 692 -16.92 -27.46 0.40
CA THR A 692 -15.66 -27.69 -0.31
C THR A 692 -15.27 -26.39 -1.03
N PRO A 693 -14.25 -25.66 -0.55
CA PRO A 693 -13.75 -24.48 -1.23
C PRO A 693 -13.25 -24.82 -2.64
N LEU A 694 -13.52 -23.98 -3.62
CA LEU A 694 -13.20 -24.27 -5.02
C LEU A 694 -11.75 -23.90 -5.37
N PHE A 695 -11.21 -22.84 -4.76
CA PHE A 695 -9.86 -22.36 -5.05
C PHE A 695 -9.02 -22.08 -3.79
N SER A 696 -9.63 -21.61 -2.69
CA SER A 696 -8.87 -21.24 -1.49
C SER A 696 -8.20 -22.45 -0.82
N GLN A 697 -8.71 -23.65 -1.10
CA GLN A 697 -8.14 -24.94 -0.65
C GLN A 697 -6.71 -25.16 -1.14
N PHE A 698 -6.31 -24.56 -2.27
CA PHE A 698 -4.96 -24.71 -2.82
C PHE A 698 -3.95 -23.79 -2.12
N PHE A 699 -4.41 -22.78 -1.37
CA PHE A 699 -3.52 -21.88 -0.65
C PHE A 699 -3.11 -22.46 0.70
N LYS A 700 -1.81 -22.63 0.88
CA LYS A 700 -1.21 -23.06 2.15
C LYS A 700 -1.48 -21.98 3.21
N GLY A 701 -2.03 -22.39 4.35
CA GLY A 701 -2.49 -21.48 5.40
C GLY A 701 -3.93 -20.96 5.24
N CYS A 702 -4.58 -21.21 4.10
CA CYS A 702 -6.03 -20.99 3.90
C CYS A 702 -6.85 -22.28 3.96
N SER A 703 -6.19 -23.44 4.01
CA SER A 703 -6.82 -24.77 3.98
C SER A 703 -7.38 -25.25 5.32
N SER A 704 -7.21 -24.49 6.40
CA SER A 704 -7.76 -24.81 7.72
C SER A 704 -8.74 -23.74 8.18
N LEU A 705 -10.03 -23.95 7.95
CA LEU A 705 -11.09 -23.52 8.85
C LEU A 705 -12.37 -24.30 8.51
N ALA A 706 -12.63 -25.31 9.34
CA ALA A 706 -13.93 -25.92 9.47
C ALA A 706 -14.99 -24.84 9.76
N ALA A 707 -16.13 -25.01 9.12
CA ALA A 707 -17.41 -24.39 9.43
C ALA A 707 -17.52 -23.89 10.87
N SER A 708 -17.35 -22.59 11.08
CA SER A 708 -18.01 -21.88 12.18
C SER A 708 -18.05 -20.39 11.91
N ASN A 709 -19.29 -19.92 11.75
CA ASN A 709 -19.77 -18.55 11.94
C ASN A 709 -19.62 -17.57 10.77
N ILE A 710 -20.42 -17.79 9.73
CA ILE A 710 -21.06 -16.68 9.02
C ILE A 710 -22.57 -16.90 9.11
N SER A 711 -23.17 -16.45 10.21
CA SER A 711 -24.60 -16.17 10.24
C SER A 711 -24.77 -14.68 10.51
N GLY A 712 -25.29 -13.99 9.50
CA GLY A 712 -25.59 -12.58 9.57
C GLY A 712 -25.56 -11.97 8.18
N ASN A 713 -26.64 -12.15 7.42
CA ASN A 713 -27.00 -11.11 6.45
C ASN A 713 -26.99 -9.79 7.23
N LEU A 714 -26.15 -8.83 6.81
CA LEU A 714 -26.13 -7.49 7.38
C LEU A 714 -27.43 -6.79 6.92
N ASP A 715 -28.51 -7.03 7.65
CA ASP A 715 -29.76 -6.32 7.45
C ASP A 715 -29.64 -4.93 8.10
N LEU A 716 -29.21 -3.94 7.32
CA LEU A 716 -29.03 -2.55 7.73
C LEU A 716 -30.34 -1.94 8.30
N ASP A 717 -31.51 -2.45 7.92
CA ASP A 717 -32.79 -1.97 8.44
C ASP A 717 -32.96 -2.29 9.93
N SER A 718 -32.23 -3.27 10.47
CA SER A 718 -32.22 -3.59 11.90
C SER A 718 -31.36 -2.64 12.75
N TYR A 719 -30.51 -1.83 12.12
CA TYR A 719 -29.51 -0.98 12.80
C TYR A 719 -29.83 0.53 12.75
N LEU A 720 -30.92 0.92 12.07
CA LEU A 720 -31.45 2.29 12.11
C LEU A 720 -32.90 2.24 12.59
N ASN A 721 -33.15 2.70 13.82
CA ASN A 721 -34.45 2.60 14.47
C ASN A 721 -35.04 3.99 14.78
N TYR A 722 -36.37 4.07 14.80
CA TYR A 722 -37.09 5.21 15.35
C TYR A 722 -37.22 5.07 16.86
N ASP A 723 -36.92 6.14 17.60
CA ASP A 723 -37.19 6.21 19.05
C ASP A 723 -38.00 7.47 19.39
N ASN A 724 -38.75 7.45 20.49
CA ASN A 724 -39.60 8.55 20.95
C ASN A 724 -40.61 9.07 19.91
N TRP A 725 -41.12 8.17 19.06
CA TRP A 725 -42.06 8.49 18.00
C TRP A 725 -43.36 9.11 18.54
N LYS A 726 -43.72 10.29 18.02
CA LYS A 726 -44.94 11.01 18.38
C LYS A 726 -45.63 11.56 17.14
N LYS A 727 -46.95 11.38 17.10
CA LYS A 727 -47.85 11.95 16.09
C LYS A 727 -48.61 13.13 16.71
N ASN A 728 -48.52 14.29 16.06
CA ASN A 728 -49.16 15.56 16.44
C ASN A 728 -48.77 16.03 17.86
N GLY A 729 -47.94 17.06 17.92
CA GLY A 729 -47.69 17.82 19.14
C GLY A 729 -48.89 18.68 19.52
#